data_AF-A0A9J6EH27-F1
#
_entry.id   AF-A0A9J6EH27-F1
#
_cell.length_a   1.000
_cell.length_b   1.000
_cell.length_c   1.000
_cell.angle_alpha   90.00
_cell.angle_beta   90.00
_cell.angle_gamma   90.00
#
_symmetry.space_group_name_H-M   'P 1'
#
loop_
_entity.id
_entity.type
_entity.pdbx_description
1 polymer ?
#
loop_
_entity_poly.entity_id
_entity_poly.type
_entity_poly.pdbx_seq_one_letter_code
_entity_poly.pdbx_strand_id
1 'polypeptide(L)'
;MPTCCVPGCTSGYRNDTSPSVRHFFSAPSDERLRAAWNRAIPRADKDLTTKSRVCSIHFHDQDIRKTYVHVINGETVEIPRGKWSLVEGALPKVFPNLPSYLSKPAEKRRKRQRESNGNADEGTASPQSQASCSTIPADVVVDDMPEPSAPSFAEMECVELPPSWQRITEENGSAFKMSLKQMEAKGLQGVRYTRSWVLNCLLLHISSPKAYNLIRKMNLLPLPTTSRLNQVLSGVPCEYGYNQVVLKALEAFFSSKRDVEKCGTLVLDEIKLREGVDFNKSTYKFDGFVEFENTGEKSKATLADHALVLMFIPLFHNWVQPIASFATRGAAPGAVLAKIVVESVLQLERHGATVLGVVSDGAGNNRSMWTHLGISGKLHHPVNKIPHPTLEDGRFLHFLCDVPHIIKCVRNHLLTHTYAKAGTNCINFQHYVHLYEAEKDSHLKIGPKFTSSHVKPSKLEKMNVRLATQLFSRSVAIGMNFYREQREPGLKDSEGTEMFTMQVNDLFDVLNAKHPATGIRKNSPKIKVIEDFLVMLNETERNSIEKNTKLFASQLTTESLRVTLMSVLDIITLLLDKDVRYVLTAKLNQDPLERFFGVVRSFGGDEDHPTIVHFGQIFRLLSLYTPLKMATKGNCTGDADPVLVTMEESLSSKRLEVLHQKKEREDKLGQLMHSIVLEKLPEEDANQHDYGRPTPHDAALYYLAGYVVKKAEKFSSCGDCKATLLATNDVPSAAILTEMRSFVPGALQLPSKDLTSLLTDVESAITERTRDNVVFGDLFWCIVKDLTQGHSLAQVGCGVHSEELSARIMKFYLVTRMHFYARFLRQHKDTSVQVKVARKRAKLL
;
A
#
# COMPACT_ATOMS: atom_id res chain seq x y z
N MET A 1 -27.65 13.81 18.55
CA MET A 1 -28.56 13.34 17.47
C MET A 1 -29.05 14.54 16.68
N PRO A 2 -29.27 14.45 15.36
CA PRO A 2 -29.84 15.55 14.58
C PRO A 2 -31.29 15.83 15.03
N THR A 3 -31.65 17.10 15.16
CA THR A 3 -33.03 17.55 15.44
C THR A 3 -33.70 18.02 14.15
N CYS A 4 -35.00 17.76 14.01
CA CYS A 4 -35.77 18.26 12.87
C CYS A 4 -36.02 19.76 12.99
N CYS A 5 -35.84 20.52 11.90
CA CYS A 5 -36.06 21.97 11.85
C CYS A 5 -37.47 22.39 11.41
N VAL A 6 -38.39 21.44 11.22
CA VAL A 6 -39.78 21.74 10.84
C VAL A 6 -40.58 22.14 12.08
N PRO A 7 -41.33 23.27 12.05
CA PRO A 7 -42.14 23.70 13.19
C PRO A 7 -43.11 22.63 13.66
N GLY A 8 -43.24 22.46 14.97
CA GLY A 8 -44.10 21.45 15.59
C GLY A 8 -43.56 20.01 15.53
N CYS A 9 -42.41 19.74 14.91
CA CYS A 9 -41.81 18.41 14.87
C CYS A 9 -40.88 18.15 16.06
N THR A 10 -41.17 17.11 16.84
CA THR A 10 -40.35 16.69 18.01
C THR A 10 -39.28 15.65 17.67
N SER A 11 -39.13 15.28 16.39
CA SER A 11 -38.15 14.26 15.98
C SER A 11 -36.72 14.65 16.32
N GLY A 12 -36.04 13.79 17.08
CA GLY A 12 -34.64 13.96 17.50
C GLY A 12 -34.43 14.84 18.74
N TYR A 13 -35.50 15.35 19.36
CA TYR A 13 -35.44 16.03 20.66
C TYR A 13 -35.46 15.03 21.82
N ARG A 14 -35.02 15.43 23.03
CA ARG A 14 -34.95 14.55 24.21
C ARG A 14 -36.30 13.93 24.62
N ASN A 15 -37.40 14.54 24.18
CA ASN A 15 -38.77 14.16 24.54
C ASN A 15 -39.47 13.38 23.41
N ASP A 16 -38.72 12.89 22.42
CA ASP A 16 -39.25 12.13 21.28
C ASP A 16 -39.72 10.73 21.73
N THR A 17 -41.03 10.53 21.78
CA THR A 17 -41.69 9.25 22.15
C THR A 17 -41.98 8.35 20.94
N SER A 18 -41.41 8.65 19.76
CA SER A 18 -41.64 7.88 18.52
C SER A 18 -41.17 6.42 18.64
N PRO A 19 -42.00 5.42 18.29
CA PRO A 19 -41.62 3.99 18.35
C PRO A 19 -40.70 3.52 17.21
N SER A 20 -40.31 4.40 16.27
CA SER A 20 -39.49 4.05 15.09
C SER A 20 -38.31 5.01 14.88
N VAL A 21 -37.15 4.46 14.48
CA VAL A 21 -35.96 5.26 14.13
C VAL A 21 -36.24 6.11 12.90
N ARG A 22 -36.17 7.44 13.04
CA ARG A 22 -36.41 8.39 11.95
C ARG A 22 -35.12 8.65 11.15
N HIS A 23 -35.23 8.74 9.83
CA HIS A 23 -34.11 9.18 8.97
C HIS A 23 -34.14 10.70 8.79
N PHE A 24 -32.96 11.33 8.80
CA PHE A 24 -32.81 12.78 8.66
C PHE A 24 -32.09 13.14 7.36
N PHE A 25 -32.69 14.04 6.59
CA PHE A 25 -32.16 14.61 5.35
C PHE A 25 -31.54 15.97 5.61
N SER A 26 -30.43 16.26 4.95
CA SER A 26 -29.77 17.57 5.03
C SER A 26 -30.41 18.53 4.03
N ALA A 27 -30.54 19.80 4.40
CA ALA A 27 -30.95 20.82 3.44
C ALA A 27 -29.98 20.82 2.23
N PRO A 28 -30.49 20.92 0.99
CA PRO A 28 -29.67 20.89 -0.23
C PRO A 28 -28.56 21.94 -0.23
N SER A 29 -27.41 21.61 -0.83
CA SER A 29 -26.34 22.59 -1.07
C SER A 29 -26.64 23.51 -2.26
N ASP A 30 -27.47 23.04 -3.20
CA ASP A 30 -28.01 23.83 -4.30
C ASP A 30 -28.91 24.96 -3.76
N GLU A 31 -28.56 26.20 -4.10
CA GLU A 31 -29.24 27.41 -3.66
C GLU A 31 -30.71 27.47 -4.12
N ARG A 32 -31.00 27.02 -5.35
CA ARG A 32 -32.36 27.05 -5.91
C ARG A 32 -33.27 26.06 -5.19
N LEU A 33 -32.77 24.85 -4.95
CA LEU A 33 -33.54 23.81 -4.24
C LEU A 33 -33.67 24.12 -2.74
N ARG A 34 -32.64 24.73 -2.14
CA ARG A 34 -32.70 25.20 -0.75
C ARG A 34 -33.69 26.35 -0.57
N ALA A 35 -33.76 27.29 -1.51
CA ALA A 35 -34.80 28.32 -1.53
C ALA A 35 -36.21 27.73 -1.70
N ALA A 36 -36.35 26.65 -2.48
CA ALA A 36 -37.62 25.92 -2.60
C ALA A 36 -38.01 25.22 -1.29
N TRP A 37 -37.05 24.62 -0.56
CA TRP A 37 -37.30 24.05 0.77
C TRP A 37 -37.67 25.12 1.79
N ASN A 38 -37.03 26.29 1.74
CA ASN A 38 -37.30 27.40 2.65
C ASN A 38 -38.72 27.95 2.45
N ARG A 39 -39.20 28.00 1.21
CA ARG A 39 -40.59 28.36 0.88
C ARG A 39 -41.61 27.28 1.24
N ALA A 40 -41.21 26.01 1.20
CA ALA A 40 -42.11 24.88 1.46
C ALA A 40 -42.36 24.62 2.95
N ILE A 41 -41.35 24.88 3.81
CA ILE A 41 -41.49 24.71 5.26
C ILE A 41 -42.16 25.97 5.83
N PRO A 42 -43.32 25.86 6.50
CA PRO A 42 -44.08 27.00 6.98
C PRO A 42 -43.44 27.60 8.25
N ARG A 43 -42.36 28.36 8.07
CA ARG A 43 -41.60 29.01 9.14
C ARG A 43 -41.24 30.45 8.76
N ALA A 44 -41.31 31.36 9.73
CA ALA A 44 -40.97 32.78 9.55
C ALA A 44 -39.77 33.24 10.40
N ASP A 45 -39.25 32.36 11.25
CA ASP A 45 -38.24 32.67 12.27
C ASP A 45 -36.80 32.70 11.75
N LYS A 46 -36.47 31.82 10.79
CA LYS A 46 -35.08 31.65 10.32
C LYS A 46 -34.97 30.88 9.00
N ASP A 47 -34.03 31.31 8.16
CA ASP A 47 -33.72 30.62 6.90
C ASP A 47 -32.99 29.28 7.08
N LEU A 48 -33.21 28.37 6.13
CA LEU A 48 -32.50 27.08 6.09
C LEU A 48 -31.03 27.25 5.71
N THR A 49 -30.17 26.70 6.57
CA THR A 49 -28.73 26.55 6.29
C THR A 49 -28.42 25.12 5.84
N THR A 50 -27.25 24.89 5.25
CA THR A 50 -26.77 23.52 4.89
C THR A 50 -26.63 22.58 6.10
N LYS A 51 -26.61 23.15 7.32
CA LYS A 51 -26.60 22.41 8.59
C LYS A 51 -28.00 22.01 9.08
N SER A 52 -29.07 22.59 8.53
CA SER A 52 -30.46 22.25 8.86
C SER A 52 -30.79 20.81 8.46
N ARG A 53 -31.67 20.16 9.22
CA ARG A 53 -32.07 18.76 9.03
C ARG A 53 -33.59 18.63 9.06
N VAL A 54 -34.15 17.84 8.13
CA VAL A 54 -35.58 17.54 8.05
C VAL A 54 -35.76 16.03 8.12
N CYS A 55 -36.63 15.53 9.00
CA CYS A 55 -36.86 14.09 9.15
C CYS A 55 -37.81 13.53 8.07
N SER A 56 -37.80 12.21 7.91
CA SER A 56 -38.48 11.51 6.81
C SER A 56 -40.00 11.63 6.79
N ILE A 57 -40.64 12.02 7.90
CA ILE A 57 -42.11 12.17 7.98
C ILE A 57 -42.64 13.34 7.14
N HIS A 58 -41.76 14.28 6.76
CA HIS A 58 -42.16 15.48 6.04
C HIS A 58 -42.16 15.32 4.52
N PHE A 59 -41.81 14.12 4.04
CA PHE A 59 -41.79 13.75 2.62
C PHE A 59 -42.80 12.64 2.39
N HIS A 60 -43.38 12.60 1.19
CA HIS A 60 -44.17 11.45 0.76
C HIS A 60 -43.24 10.26 0.50
N ASP A 61 -43.74 9.05 0.69
CA ASP A 61 -42.95 7.82 0.53
C ASP A 61 -42.33 7.68 -0.88
N GLN A 62 -43.01 8.20 -1.91
CA GLN A 62 -42.53 8.25 -3.30
C GLN A 62 -41.32 9.17 -3.53
N ASP A 63 -41.14 10.17 -2.66
CA ASP A 63 -40.03 11.12 -2.72
C ASP A 63 -38.79 10.59 -1.99
N ILE A 64 -38.89 9.40 -1.39
CA ILE A 64 -37.83 8.75 -0.61
C ILE A 64 -37.38 7.46 -1.31
N ARG A 65 -36.11 7.39 -1.69
CA ARG A 65 -35.46 6.17 -2.17
C ARG A 65 -35.08 5.28 -0.98
N LYS A 66 -35.86 4.21 -0.77
CA LYS A 66 -35.65 3.19 0.28
C LYS A 66 -34.80 2.00 -0.20
N THR A 67 -34.69 1.76 -1.50
CA THR A 67 -33.91 0.66 -2.11
C THR A 67 -32.87 1.18 -3.11
N TYR A 68 -31.82 0.39 -3.37
CA TYR A 68 -30.96 0.47 -4.54
C TYR A 68 -31.52 -0.46 -5.60
N VAL A 69 -31.82 0.08 -6.78
CA VAL A 69 -32.30 -0.69 -7.93
C VAL A 69 -31.12 -0.88 -8.87
N HIS A 70 -30.70 -2.13 -9.10
CA HIS A 70 -29.61 -2.47 -10.02
C HIS A 70 -30.11 -3.46 -11.08
N VAL A 71 -29.82 -3.19 -12.35
CA VAL A 71 -30.09 -4.13 -13.43
C VAL A 71 -28.84 -4.99 -13.62
N ILE A 72 -28.96 -6.30 -13.39
CA ILE A 72 -27.90 -7.30 -13.56
C ILE A 72 -28.39 -8.26 -14.66
N ASN A 73 -27.68 -8.34 -15.78
CA ASN A 73 -28.03 -9.25 -16.90
C ASN A 73 -29.49 -9.13 -17.39
N GLY A 74 -30.10 -7.95 -17.30
CA GLY A 74 -31.50 -7.70 -17.69
C GLY A 74 -32.53 -7.88 -16.57
N GLU A 75 -32.16 -8.42 -15.40
CA GLU A 75 -33.03 -8.54 -14.24
C GLU A 75 -32.80 -7.43 -13.22
N THR A 76 -33.89 -6.88 -12.68
CA THR A 76 -33.84 -5.77 -11.72
C THR A 76 -33.83 -6.30 -10.29
N VAL A 77 -32.73 -6.07 -9.56
CA VAL A 77 -32.57 -6.45 -8.15
C VAL A 77 -32.68 -5.23 -7.25
N GLU A 78 -33.57 -5.29 -6.25
CA GLU A 78 -33.80 -4.24 -5.27
C GLU A 78 -33.16 -4.57 -3.91
N ILE A 79 -32.26 -3.72 -3.41
CA ILE A 79 -31.56 -3.90 -2.12
C ILE A 79 -31.93 -2.77 -1.15
N PRO A 80 -32.37 -3.04 0.09
CA PRO A 80 -32.74 -1.99 1.06
C PRO A 80 -31.54 -1.11 1.47
N ARG A 81 -31.77 0.21 1.57
CA ARG A 81 -30.77 1.21 2.00
C ARG A 81 -30.75 1.34 3.52
N GLY A 82 -29.56 1.24 4.14
CA GLY A 82 -29.38 1.58 5.56
C GLY A 82 -29.54 3.07 5.89
N LYS A 83 -29.39 3.96 4.90
CA LYS A 83 -29.72 5.39 5.00
C LYS A 83 -30.53 5.81 3.78
N TRP A 84 -31.78 6.21 4.00
CA TRP A 84 -32.66 6.65 2.94
C TRP A 84 -32.11 7.93 2.30
N SER A 85 -32.40 8.14 1.01
CA SER A 85 -32.05 9.37 0.27
C SER A 85 -33.28 9.90 -0.44
N LEU A 86 -33.34 11.21 -0.67
CA LEU A 86 -34.44 11.80 -1.41
C LEU A 86 -34.27 11.63 -2.93
N VAL A 87 -35.38 11.60 -3.65
CA VAL A 87 -35.41 11.73 -5.12
C VAL A 87 -34.95 13.16 -5.49
N GLU A 88 -34.30 13.31 -6.63
CA GLU A 88 -33.83 14.61 -7.12
C GLU A 88 -35.01 15.57 -7.28
N GLY A 89 -34.91 16.77 -6.68
CA GLY A 89 -35.98 17.77 -6.66
C GLY A 89 -37.08 17.56 -5.61
N ALA A 90 -36.99 16.56 -4.74
CA ALA A 90 -37.99 16.33 -3.68
C ALA A 90 -38.10 17.54 -2.72
N LEU A 91 -39.34 17.88 -2.36
CA LEU A 91 -39.67 18.97 -1.43
C LEU A 91 -40.44 18.42 -0.22
N PRO A 92 -40.25 18.96 0.99
CA PRO A 92 -41.08 18.62 2.12
C PRO A 92 -42.51 19.13 1.89
N LYS A 93 -43.48 18.23 1.90
CA LYS A 93 -44.90 18.50 1.55
C LYS A 93 -45.87 18.06 2.64
N VAL A 94 -45.40 17.34 3.66
CA VAL A 94 -46.23 16.73 4.70
C VAL A 94 -45.88 17.33 6.06
N PHE A 95 -46.89 17.85 6.76
CA PHE A 95 -46.72 18.54 8.04
C PHE A 95 -47.78 18.05 9.04
N PRO A 96 -47.58 16.87 9.66
CA PRO A 96 -48.61 16.20 10.45
C PRO A 96 -48.97 16.95 11.76
N ASN A 97 -48.06 17.79 12.26
CA ASN A 97 -48.24 18.56 13.49
C ASN A 97 -48.68 20.01 13.25
N LEU A 98 -49.13 20.32 12.03
CA LEU A 98 -49.61 21.63 11.61
C LEU A 98 -51.00 21.49 10.95
N PRO A 99 -51.78 22.57 10.82
CA PRO A 99 -53.09 22.52 10.16
C PRO A 99 -53.04 21.84 8.79
N SER A 100 -54.00 20.94 8.53
CA SER A 100 -53.98 20.02 7.38
C SER A 100 -53.87 20.70 6.02
N TYR A 101 -54.37 21.94 5.89
CA TYR A 101 -54.28 22.74 4.66
C TYR A 101 -52.85 23.15 4.27
N LEU A 102 -51.87 23.07 5.19
CA LEU A 102 -50.46 23.31 4.91
C LEU A 102 -49.76 22.07 4.32
N SER A 103 -50.35 20.88 4.47
CA SER A 103 -49.86 19.64 3.87
C SER A 103 -50.43 19.48 2.46
N LYS A 104 -49.57 19.24 1.46
CA LYS A 104 -50.02 19.00 0.08
C LYS A 104 -50.23 17.50 -0.16
N PRO A 105 -51.39 17.06 -0.69
CA PRO A 105 -51.62 15.67 -1.04
C PRO A 105 -50.66 15.18 -2.13
N ALA A 106 -50.41 13.88 -2.19
CA ALA A 106 -49.54 13.28 -3.20
C ALA A 106 -50.18 13.38 -4.60
N GLU A 107 -49.47 13.98 -5.57
CA GLU A 107 -49.93 14.07 -6.96
C GLU A 107 -49.88 12.69 -7.64
N LYS A 108 -51.00 12.27 -8.26
CA LYS A 108 -51.06 11.04 -9.09
C LYS A 108 -50.33 11.28 -10.41
N ARG A 109 -49.24 10.55 -10.66
CA ARG A 109 -48.43 10.67 -11.88
C ARG A 109 -49.21 10.18 -13.12
N ARG A 110 -49.57 11.10 -14.03
CA ARG A 110 -50.12 10.77 -15.38
C ARG A 110 -49.02 10.11 -16.24
N LYS A 111 -49.32 8.94 -16.82
CA LYS A 111 -48.49 8.36 -17.91
C LYS A 111 -48.60 9.28 -19.14
N ARG A 112 -47.48 9.75 -19.67
CA ARG A 112 -47.43 10.45 -20.96
C ARG A 112 -46.67 9.62 -21.99
N GLN A 113 -47.34 9.44 -23.13
CA GLN A 113 -46.89 8.80 -24.37
C GLN A 113 -45.80 9.62 -25.08
N ARG A 114 -45.11 8.93 -25.99
CA ARG A 114 -44.13 9.44 -26.97
C ARG A 114 -44.77 10.30 -28.06
N GLU A 115 -43.90 10.96 -28.83
CA GLU A 115 -44.11 11.82 -30.02
C GLU A 115 -44.21 13.32 -29.68
N SER A 116 -43.74 14.29 -30.47
CA SER A 116 -42.86 14.41 -31.65
C SER A 116 -42.62 15.93 -31.84
N ASN A 117 -41.53 16.29 -32.54
CA ASN A 117 -41.20 17.57 -33.23
C ASN A 117 -41.87 18.92 -32.89
N GLY A 118 -41.04 19.98 -32.94
CA GLY A 118 -41.40 21.21 -33.69
C GLY A 118 -41.17 22.57 -33.01
N ASN A 119 -40.04 23.20 -33.36
CA ASN A 119 -39.76 24.62 -33.66
C ASN A 119 -40.39 25.84 -32.93
N ALA A 120 -39.49 26.84 -32.77
CA ALA A 120 -39.64 28.31 -32.81
C ALA A 120 -40.52 28.96 -31.71
N ASP A 121 -40.22 30.13 -31.14
CA ASP A 121 -39.66 31.32 -31.77
C ASP A 121 -39.07 32.33 -30.77
N GLU A 122 -38.26 33.22 -31.36
CA GLU A 122 -37.70 34.54 -31.04
C GLU A 122 -38.03 35.34 -29.75
N GLY A 123 -37.09 36.21 -29.36
CA GLY A 123 -37.41 37.43 -28.59
C GLY A 123 -36.29 38.09 -27.75
N THR A 124 -35.27 38.65 -28.42
CA THR A 124 -34.59 39.95 -28.15
C THR A 124 -34.54 40.56 -26.73
N ALA A 125 -33.33 40.92 -26.26
CA ALA A 125 -32.87 42.32 -26.08
C ALA A 125 -31.71 42.45 -25.05
N SER A 126 -30.57 42.94 -25.52
CA SER A 126 -29.50 43.63 -24.75
C SER A 126 -29.85 45.14 -24.60
N PRO A 127 -29.25 45.94 -23.68
CA PRO A 127 -27.94 46.55 -23.97
C PRO A 127 -27.00 46.91 -22.78
N GLN A 128 -25.69 46.83 -23.08
CA GLN A 128 -24.58 47.81 -22.88
C GLN A 128 -24.26 48.53 -21.55
N SER A 129 -22.97 48.46 -21.17
CA SER A 129 -22.00 49.58 -20.93
C SER A 129 -20.70 48.99 -20.32
N GLN A 130 -19.54 48.90 -20.99
CA GLN A 130 -18.49 49.86 -21.40
C GLN A 130 -17.77 50.67 -20.30
N ALA A 131 -16.45 50.40 -20.14
CA ALA A 131 -15.29 51.32 -19.98
C ALA A 131 -14.08 50.53 -19.39
N SER A 132 -13.00 50.19 -20.12
CA SER A 132 -11.75 50.97 -20.43
C SER A 132 -10.98 51.43 -19.17
N CYS A 133 -9.66 51.51 -19.06
CA CYS A 133 -8.43 51.18 -19.81
C CYS A 133 -7.27 51.65 -18.89
N SER A 134 -6.04 51.14 -19.06
CA SER A 134 -4.77 51.90 -19.10
C SER A 134 -3.57 51.32 -18.32
N THR A 135 -2.47 51.30 -19.06
CA THR A 135 -1.08 50.90 -18.79
C THR A 135 -0.25 52.13 -18.38
N ILE A 136 1.08 51.92 -18.13
CA ILE A 136 2.27 52.84 -18.27
C ILE A 136 3.16 52.83 -16.97
N PRO A 137 4.51 52.93 -16.98
CA PRO A 137 5.58 52.32 -17.81
C PRO A 137 6.86 51.96 -16.97
N ALA A 138 8.02 51.83 -17.65
CA ALA A 138 9.35 51.44 -17.13
C ALA A 138 10.33 52.61 -16.88
N ASP A 139 11.51 52.24 -16.33
CA ASP A 139 12.86 52.88 -16.36
C ASP A 139 13.43 53.48 -15.07
N VAL A 140 14.53 52.87 -14.57
CA VAL A 140 15.72 53.55 -13.99
C VAL A 140 16.97 52.69 -14.24
N VAL A 141 18.03 53.32 -14.76
CA VAL A 141 19.40 52.79 -14.96
C VAL A 141 20.32 53.39 -13.89
N VAL A 142 21.20 52.60 -13.25
CA VAL A 142 22.51 53.08 -12.76
C VAL A 142 23.54 51.96 -12.52
N ASP A 143 24.70 52.16 -13.16
CA ASP A 143 26.11 51.86 -12.84
C ASP A 143 26.74 50.45 -12.78
N ASP A 144 27.82 50.34 -13.58
CA ASP A 144 28.87 49.34 -13.70
C ASP A 144 29.93 49.46 -12.58
N MET A 145 30.37 48.33 -11.99
CA MET A 145 31.69 48.11 -11.33
C MET A 145 31.81 46.66 -10.77
N PRO A 146 33.02 46.10 -10.63
CA PRO A 146 33.50 44.90 -11.30
C PRO A 146 33.20 43.56 -10.60
N GLU A 147 33.26 42.47 -11.35
CA GLU A 147 33.16 41.09 -10.88
C GLU A 147 34.25 40.72 -9.85
N PRO A 148 33.92 40.13 -8.68
CA PRO A 148 34.86 39.34 -7.92
C PRO A 148 34.84 37.89 -8.42
N SER A 149 36.00 37.39 -8.80
CA SER A 149 36.27 35.99 -9.18
C SER A 149 35.71 35.00 -8.17
N ALA A 150 34.97 34.00 -8.65
CA ALA A 150 34.44 32.90 -7.85
C ALA A 150 35.58 32.10 -7.17
N PRO A 151 35.52 31.84 -5.85
CA PRO A 151 36.46 30.95 -5.21
C PRO A 151 36.21 29.50 -5.66
N SER A 152 37.30 28.74 -5.78
CA SER A 152 37.26 27.35 -6.22
C SER A 152 36.60 26.42 -5.18
N PHE A 153 36.18 25.25 -5.66
CA PHE A 153 35.35 24.22 -5.01
C PHE A 153 35.83 23.72 -3.62
N ALA A 154 37.00 24.12 -3.12
CA ALA A 154 37.59 23.61 -1.88
C ALA A 154 37.33 24.47 -0.62
N GLU A 155 36.90 25.73 -0.74
CA GLU A 155 36.82 26.65 0.43
C GLU A 155 35.40 26.81 1.03
N MET A 156 34.40 26.10 0.50
CA MET A 156 32.97 26.37 0.81
C MET A 156 32.30 25.36 1.75
N GLU A 157 33.07 24.58 2.52
CA GLU A 157 32.55 23.55 3.43
C GLU A 157 32.40 23.99 4.89
N CYS A 158 32.76 25.23 5.24
CA CYS A 158 32.69 25.72 6.63
C CYS A 158 31.88 27.02 6.74
N VAL A 159 30.55 26.91 6.81
CA VAL A 159 29.73 27.92 7.49
C VAL A 159 29.59 27.46 8.93
N GLU A 160 30.42 27.98 9.83
CA GLU A 160 30.32 27.69 11.26
C GLU A 160 29.04 28.33 11.83
N LEU A 161 28.07 27.49 12.17
CA LEU A 161 26.83 27.91 12.82
C LEU A 161 27.09 28.24 14.30
N PRO A 162 26.37 29.23 14.88
CA PRO A 162 26.50 29.54 16.30
C PRO A 162 26.22 28.31 17.18
N PRO A 163 26.90 28.14 18.33
CA PRO A 163 26.79 26.95 19.18
C PRO A 163 25.35 26.60 19.61
N SER A 164 24.48 27.60 19.76
CA SER A 164 23.06 27.41 20.10
C SER A 164 22.24 26.77 18.98
N TRP A 165 22.67 26.88 17.72
CA TRP A 165 22.02 26.32 16.54
C TRP A 165 22.60 24.97 16.12
N GLN A 166 23.77 24.58 16.65
CA GLN A 166 24.40 23.28 16.38
C GLN A 166 23.51 22.11 16.85
N ARG A 167 22.79 22.27 17.98
CA ARG A 167 21.78 21.30 18.45
C ARG A 167 20.62 21.10 17.46
N ILE A 168 20.21 22.15 16.75
CA ILE A 168 19.12 22.06 15.74
C ILE A 168 19.60 21.28 14.51
N THR A 169 20.90 21.38 14.18
CA THR A 169 21.48 20.65 13.05
C THR A 169 21.73 19.16 13.30
N GLU A 170 21.93 18.74 14.55
CA GLU A 170 22.17 17.33 14.91
C GLU A 170 20.90 16.48 14.83
N GLU A 171 19.73 17.04 15.15
CA GLU A 171 18.48 16.25 15.21
C GLU A 171 17.54 16.41 14.00
N ASN A 172 17.67 17.48 13.18
CA ASN A 172 16.83 17.73 11.99
C ASN A 172 17.53 18.59 10.90
N GLY A 173 18.86 18.60 10.87
CA GLY A 173 19.64 19.61 10.14
C GLY A 173 19.50 19.64 8.62
N SER A 174 18.99 18.59 7.95
CA SER A 174 18.93 18.58 6.48
C SER A 174 17.93 19.61 5.93
N ALA A 175 16.76 19.75 6.54
CA ALA A 175 15.75 20.71 6.11
C ALA A 175 16.25 22.15 6.30
N PHE A 176 16.78 22.41 7.49
CA PHE A 176 17.30 23.72 7.88
C PHE A 176 18.52 24.13 7.03
N LYS A 177 19.48 23.23 6.81
CA LYS A 177 20.62 23.47 5.91
C LYS A 177 20.17 23.77 4.48
N MET A 178 19.12 23.11 3.98
CA MET A 178 18.58 23.41 2.65
C MET A 178 17.83 24.73 2.60
N SER A 179 17.11 25.09 3.66
CA SER A 179 16.47 26.40 3.75
C SER A 179 17.51 27.52 3.78
N LEU A 180 18.61 27.36 4.52
CA LEU A 180 19.74 28.30 4.49
C LEU A 180 20.36 28.44 3.08
N LYS A 181 20.67 27.32 2.42
CA LYS A 181 21.18 27.36 1.03
C LYS A 181 20.21 28.01 0.04
N GLN A 182 18.90 27.85 0.25
CA GLN A 182 17.87 28.50 -0.57
C GLN A 182 17.85 30.02 -0.30
N MET A 183 18.08 30.45 0.93
CA MET A 183 18.16 31.87 1.31
C MET A 183 19.44 32.55 0.78
N GLU A 184 20.55 31.82 0.71
CA GLU A 184 21.82 32.30 0.14
C GLU A 184 21.82 32.39 -1.39
N ALA A 185 20.92 31.66 -2.06
CA ALA A 185 20.81 31.68 -3.51
C ALA A 185 20.10 32.96 -4.01
N LYS A 186 20.69 33.65 -4.99
CA LYS A 186 20.15 34.88 -5.61
C LYS A 186 18.81 34.68 -6.37
N GLY A 187 18.19 33.50 -6.32
CA GLY A 187 16.90 33.20 -6.98
C GLY A 187 16.30 31.84 -6.60
N LEU A 188 15.03 31.61 -6.98
CA LEU A 188 14.30 30.34 -6.76
C LEU A 188 14.83 29.16 -7.59
N GLN A 189 15.74 29.41 -8.53
CA GLN A 189 16.30 28.42 -9.46
C GLN A 189 17.78 28.19 -9.17
N GLY A 190 18.24 26.94 -9.28
CA GLY A 190 19.68 26.60 -9.20
C GLY A 190 20.16 25.99 -7.88
N VAL A 191 19.31 25.86 -6.86
CA VAL A 191 19.69 25.23 -5.57
C VAL A 191 19.92 23.72 -5.77
N ARG A 192 21.15 23.25 -5.52
CA ARG A 192 21.49 21.82 -5.51
C ARG A 192 21.10 21.20 -4.17
N TYR A 193 20.07 20.36 -4.19
CA TYR A 193 19.63 19.62 -3.02
C TYR A 193 20.64 18.56 -2.58
N THR A 194 20.84 18.42 -1.27
CA THR A 194 21.58 17.30 -0.68
C THR A 194 20.83 15.98 -0.91
N ARG A 195 21.56 14.88 -1.03
CA ARG A 195 20.99 13.55 -1.29
C ARG A 195 20.03 13.12 -0.18
N SER A 196 20.44 13.29 1.08
CA SER A 196 19.60 13.03 2.26
C SER A 196 18.29 13.81 2.24
N TRP A 197 18.32 15.08 1.83
CA TRP A 197 17.10 15.88 1.70
C TRP A 197 16.17 15.38 0.60
N VAL A 198 16.72 15.00 -0.55
CA VAL A 198 15.92 14.42 -1.65
C VAL A 198 15.22 13.13 -1.20
N LEU A 199 15.85 12.31 -0.36
CA LEU A 199 15.24 11.08 0.20
C LEU A 199 14.13 11.39 1.19
N ASN A 200 14.33 12.35 2.09
CA ASN A 200 13.27 12.84 2.97
C ASN A 200 12.08 13.40 2.17
N CYS A 201 12.35 14.17 1.13
CA CYS A 201 11.34 14.67 0.20
C CYS A 201 10.61 13.54 -0.53
N LEU A 202 11.34 12.49 -0.92
CA LEU A 202 10.78 11.32 -1.59
C LEU A 202 9.86 10.53 -0.67
N LEU A 203 10.27 10.27 0.58
CA LEU A 203 9.42 9.65 1.59
C LEU A 203 8.16 10.47 1.83
N LEU A 204 8.30 11.80 2.00
CA LEU A 204 7.17 12.70 2.19
C LEU A 204 6.22 12.65 0.98
N HIS A 205 6.77 12.61 -0.24
CA HIS A 205 5.98 12.49 -1.46
C HIS A 205 5.25 11.14 -1.54
N ILE A 206 5.89 10.03 -1.16
CA ILE A 206 5.26 8.70 -1.15
C ILE A 206 4.16 8.65 -0.07
N SER A 207 4.41 9.17 1.14
CA SER A 207 3.42 9.21 2.21
C SER A 207 2.21 10.08 1.86
N SER A 208 2.43 11.25 1.26
CA SER A 208 1.34 12.13 0.84
C SER A 208 1.76 13.06 -0.30
N PRO A 209 1.45 12.68 -1.56
CA PRO A 209 1.70 13.53 -2.72
C PRO A 209 0.94 14.86 -2.63
N LYS A 210 -0.25 14.85 -1.99
CA LYS A 210 -1.06 16.06 -1.78
C LYS A 210 -0.39 17.04 -0.82
N ALA A 211 0.09 16.56 0.33
CA ALA A 211 0.80 17.40 1.30
C ALA A 211 2.11 17.91 0.70
N TYR A 212 2.87 17.06 0.01
CA TYR A 212 4.09 17.47 -0.68
C TYR A 212 3.84 18.60 -1.70
N ASN A 213 2.83 18.44 -2.54
CA ASN A 213 2.46 19.47 -3.52
C ASN A 213 1.94 20.75 -2.86
N LEU A 214 1.25 20.66 -1.73
CA LEU A 214 0.78 21.81 -0.96
C LEU A 214 1.96 22.60 -0.37
N ILE A 215 2.86 21.91 0.35
CA ILE A 215 4.07 22.51 0.96
C ILE A 215 4.93 23.18 -0.12
N ARG A 216 5.07 22.51 -1.27
CA ARG A 216 5.80 23.06 -2.42
C ARG A 216 5.09 24.28 -3.03
N LYS A 217 3.77 24.25 -3.22
CA LYS A 217 3.01 25.39 -3.78
C LYS A 217 3.00 26.60 -2.84
N MET A 218 2.99 26.36 -1.54
CA MET A 218 3.05 27.39 -0.51
C MET A 218 4.48 27.87 -0.24
N ASN A 219 5.49 27.30 -0.90
CA ASN A 219 6.92 27.59 -0.70
C ASN A 219 7.36 27.52 0.78
N LEU A 220 6.78 26.63 1.58
CA LEU A 220 7.09 26.49 3.01
C LEU A 220 8.47 25.85 3.24
N LEU A 221 8.90 24.98 2.33
CA LEU A 221 10.18 24.29 2.36
C LEU A 221 10.79 24.23 0.97
N PRO A 222 12.14 24.20 0.85
CA PRO A 222 12.84 24.05 -0.43
C PRO A 222 12.70 22.62 -0.94
N LEU A 223 11.55 22.32 -1.56
CA LEU A 223 11.22 20.97 -2.02
C LEU A 223 11.55 20.77 -3.51
N PRO A 224 12.22 19.66 -3.88
CA PRO A 224 12.43 19.28 -5.28
C PRO A 224 11.13 19.19 -6.08
N THR A 225 11.21 19.38 -7.39
CA THR A 225 10.07 19.12 -8.28
C THR A 225 9.74 17.63 -8.31
N THR A 226 8.48 17.29 -8.55
CA THR A 226 8.07 15.88 -8.74
C THR A 226 8.83 15.21 -9.87
N SER A 227 9.15 15.96 -10.93
CA SER A 227 10.02 15.48 -12.01
C SER A 227 11.41 15.10 -11.50
N ARG A 228 12.02 15.90 -10.61
CA ARG A 228 13.32 15.58 -10.02
C ARG A 228 13.25 14.35 -9.11
N LEU A 229 12.20 14.21 -8.29
CA LEU A 229 11.98 13.01 -7.47
C LEU A 229 11.84 11.76 -8.35
N ASN A 230 11.03 11.84 -9.41
CA ASN A 230 10.85 10.76 -10.37
C ASN A 230 12.15 10.41 -11.11
N GLN A 231 13.01 11.40 -11.40
CA GLN A 231 14.32 11.17 -12.00
C GLN A 231 15.27 10.41 -11.05
N VAL A 232 15.19 10.68 -9.75
CA VAL A 232 15.97 9.93 -8.74
C VAL A 232 15.44 8.51 -8.61
N LEU A 233 14.11 8.33 -8.54
CA LEU A 233 13.47 7.02 -8.54
C LEU A 233 13.78 6.21 -9.81
N SER A 234 13.83 6.84 -10.98
CA SER A 234 14.09 6.16 -12.25
C SER A 234 15.49 5.58 -12.36
N GLY A 235 16.43 6.04 -11.52
CA GLY A 235 17.78 5.48 -11.44
C GLY A 235 17.87 4.23 -10.57
N VAL A 236 16.74 3.80 -9.99
CA VAL A 236 16.68 2.70 -9.04
C VAL A 236 15.72 1.63 -9.56
N PRO A 237 16.22 0.47 -10.05
CA PRO A 237 15.34 -0.61 -10.48
C PRO A 237 14.55 -1.13 -9.27
N CYS A 238 13.23 -1.19 -9.42
CA CYS A 238 12.28 -1.68 -8.41
C CYS A 238 11.87 -3.12 -8.73
N GLU A 239 12.88 -3.99 -8.90
CA GLU A 239 12.68 -5.39 -9.26
C GLU A 239 12.56 -6.25 -8.00
N TYR A 240 11.73 -7.29 -8.05
CA TYR A 240 11.69 -8.33 -7.04
C TYR A 240 12.91 -9.25 -7.21
N GLY A 241 13.35 -9.83 -6.10
CA GLY A 241 14.54 -10.67 -6.00
C GLY A 241 15.53 -10.15 -4.96
N TYR A 242 16.78 -10.58 -5.10
CA TYR A 242 17.87 -10.19 -4.21
C TYR A 242 18.38 -8.78 -4.51
N ASN A 243 18.52 -7.99 -3.46
CA ASN A 243 19.07 -6.65 -3.56
C ASN A 243 20.60 -6.70 -3.59
N GLN A 244 21.17 -6.79 -4.79
CA GLN A 244 22.62 -6.85 -5.00
C GLN A 244 23.40 -5.65 -4.45
N VAL A 245 22.76 -4.49 -4.27
CA VAL A 245 23.42 -3.35 -3.59
C VAL A 245 23.65 -3.67 -2.13
N VAL A 246 22.59 -4.17 -1.49
CA VAL A 246 22.59 -4.48 -0.08
C VAL A 246 23.57 -5.59 0.23
N LEU A 247 23.61 -6.63 -0.60
CA LEU A 247 24.55 -7.75 -0.43
C LEU A 247 26.02 -7.27 -0.49
N LYS A 248 26.39 -6.44 -1.47
CA LYS A 248 27.74 -5.86 -1.55
C LYS A 248 28.09 -4.95 -0.37
N ALA A 249 27.12 -4.21 0.14
CA ALA A 249 27.34 -3.36 1.30
C ALA A 249 27.52 -4.17 2.60
N LEU A 250 26.82 -5.31 2.73
CA LEU A 250 27.07 -6.27 3.81
C LEU A 250 28.49 -6.81 3.76
N GLU A 251 28.97 -7.19 2.57
CA GLU A 251 30.34 -7.67 2.35
C GLU A 251 31.37 -6.63 2.78
N ALA A 252 31.21 -5.38 2.32
CA ALA A 252 32.10 -4.28 2.71
C ALA A 252 32.09 -4.05 4.23
N PHE A 253 30.92 -4.06 4.87
CA PHE A 253 30.80 -3.85 6.31
C PHE A 253 31.46 -4.97 7.13
N PHE A 254 31.25 -6.24 6.75
CA PHE A 254 31.73 -7.41 7.48
C PHE A 254 33.20 -7.76 7.20
N SER A 255 33.78 -7.25 6.10
CA SER A 255 35.20 -7.48 5.75
C SER A 255 36.18 -7.16 6.88
N SER A 256 35.88 -6.13 7.69
CA SER A 256 36.72 -5.66 8.80
C SER A 256 36.33 -6.19 10.18
N LYS A 257 35.33 -7.09 10.26
CA LYS A 257 34.75 -7.55 11.53
C LYS A 257 35.24 -8.93 11.93
N ARG A 258 35.21 -9.21 13.24
CA ARG A 258 35.47 -10.55 13.78
C ARG A 258 34.33 -11.50 13.46
N ASP A 259 34.60 -12.80 13.41
CA ASP A 259 33.60 -13.80 12.98
C ASP A 259 32.35 -13.85 13.88
N VAL A 260 32.52 -13.60 15.18
CA VAL A 260 31.36 -13.47 16.09
C VAL A 260 30.47 -12.28 15.73
N GLU A 261 31.05 -11.16 15.29
CA GLU A 261 30.29 -9.94 14.94
C GLU A 261 29.55 -10.07 13.60
N LYS A 262 29.97 -11.01 12.75
CA LYS A 262 29.30 -11.38 11.49
C LYS A 262 28.02 -12.20 11.70
N CYS A 263 27.80 -12.72 12.91
CA CYS A 263 26.67 -13.61 13.22
C CYS A 263 25.34 -12.85 13.24
N GLY A 264 24.33 -13.43 12.60
CA GLY A 264 22.96 -12.91 12.53
C GLY A 264 21.92 -14.00 12.30
N THR A 265 20.67 -13.59 12.20
CA THR A 265 19.54 -14.45 11.84
C THR A 265 18.86 -13.95 10.57
N LEU A 266 18.37 -14.90 9.78
CA LEU A 266 17.51 -14.64 8.64
C LEU A 266 16.05 -14.67 9.09
N VAL A 267 15.30 -13.61 8.85
CA VAL A 267 13.88 -13.51 9.18
C VAL A 267 13.06 -13.40 7.91
N LEU A 268 11.95 -14.14 7.85
CA LEU A 268 11.03 -14.12 6.74
C LEU A 268 9.57 -14.05 7.19
N ASP A 269 8.79 -13.25 6.47
CA ASP A 269 7.34 -13.17 6.63
C ASP A 269 6.73 -12.56 5.35
N GLU A 270 5.41 -12.70 5.21
CA GLU A 270 4.66 -12.24 4.06
C GLU A 270 3.72 -11.09 4.42
N ILE A 271 3.74 -10.04 3.60
CA ILE A 271 2.80 -8.94 3.72
C ILE A 271 1.69 -9.06 2.68
N LYS A 272 0.43 -8.94 3.13
CA LYS A 272 -0.73 -8.83 2.25
C LYS A 272 -0.74 -7.48 1.53
N LEU A 273 -0.84 -7.51 0.20
CA LEU A 273 -0.86 -6.34 -0.66
C LEU A 273 -2.10 -6.33 -1.56
N ARG A 274 -2.36 -5.21 -2.22
CA ARG A 274 -3.38 -5.11 -3.26
C ARG A 274 -2.79 -5.53 -4.60
N GLU A 275 -3.52 -6.36 -5.33
CA GLU A 275 -3.20 -6.63 -6.74
C GLU A 275 -3.18 -5.31 -7.51
N GLY A 276 -2.08 -5.03 -8.19
CA GLY A 276 -1.90 -3.83 -8.99
C GLY A 276 -1.18 -4.19 -10.27
N VAL A 277 -1.52 -3.49 -11.35
CA VAL A 277 -0.80 -3.58 -12.62
C VAL A 277 -0.41 -2.18 -13.02
N ASP A 278 0.84 -2.02 -13.43
CA ASP A 278 1.30 -0.79 -14.05
C ASP A 278 2.21 -1.09 -15.23
N PHE A 279 2.26 -0.15 -16.18
CA PHE A 279 3.13 -0.28 -17.34
C PHE A 279 4.40 0.55 -17.13
N ASN A 280 5.54 -0.12 -17.12
CA ASN A 280 6.83 0.51 -16.93
C ASN A 280 7.45 0.87 -18.29
N LYS A 281 7.40 2.16 -18.62
CA LYS A 281 7.96 2.70 -19.88
C LYS A 281 9.47 2.46 -20.02
N SER A 282 10.22 2.28 -18.92
CA SER A 282 11.67 2.09 -18.98
C SER A 282 12.11 0.65 -19.30
N THR A 283 11.29 -0.32 -18.91
CA THR A 283 11.51 -1.75 -19.18
C THR A 283 10.65 -2.26 -20.34
N TYR A 284 9.62 -1.50 -20.72
CA TYR A 284 8.57 -1.90 -21.65
C TYR A 284 7.83 -3.17 -21.19
N LYS A 285 7.63 -3.31 -19.88
CA LYS A 285 6.94 -4.45 -19.27
C LYS A 285 5.77 -4.01 -18.41
N PHE A 286 4.83 -4.92 -18.20
CA PHE A 286 3.81 -4.79 -17.17
C PHE A 286 4.33 -5.36 -15.86
N ASP A 287 4.23 -4.58 -14.79
CA ASP A 287 4.64 -4.97 -13.44
C ASP A 287 3.43 -5.46 -12.62
N GLY A 288 3.69 -6.29 -11.61
CA GLY A 288 2.71 -6.73 -10.62
C GLY A 288 2.25 -8.19 -10.70
N PHE A 289 3.06 -9.03 -11.32
CA PHE A 289 2.84 -10.47 -11.43
C PHE A 289 3.63 -11.24 -10.37
N VAL A 290 3.33 -12.53 -10.24
CA VAL A 290 4.09 -13.44 -9.37
C VAL A 290 5.49 -13.63 -9.93
N GLU A 291 6.51 -13.40 -9.11
CA GLU A 291 7.93 -13.45 -9.51
C GLU A 291 8.73 -14.32 -8.52
N PHE A 292 8.84 -15.61 -8.87
CA PHE A 292 9.79 -16.56 -8.26
C PHE A 292 10.45 -17.39 -9.36
N GLU A 293 11.73 -17.71 -9.20
CA GLU A 293 12.59 -18.35 -10.21
C GLU A 293 12.18 -19.78 -10.62
N ASN A 294 11.02 -20.29 -10.19
CA ASN A 294 10.63 -21.68 -10.42
C ASN A 294 9.16 -21.90 -10.81
N THR A 295 8.49 -20.87 -11.30
CA THR A 295 7.10 -21.01 -11.74
C THR A 295 7.00 -21.05 -13.26
N GLY A 296 6.42 -22.13 -13.81
CA GLY A 296 6.24 -22.33 -15.26
C GLY A 296 5.44 -21.21 -15.94
N GLU A 297 5.35 -21.26 -17.28
CA GLU A 297 4.79 -20.18 -18.12
C GLU A 297 3.41 -19.66 -17.68
N LYS A 298 2.55 -20.52 -17.10
CA LYS A 298 1.22 -20.14 -16.58
C LYS A 298 1.26 -19.14 -15.41
N SER A 299 2.34 -19.08 -14.65
CA SER A 299 2.45 -18.18 -13.49
C SER A 299 2.82 -16.75 -13.87
N LYS A 300 3.39 -16.51 -15.07
CA LYS A 300 3.78 -15.18 -15.56
C LYS A 300 2.60 -14.23 -15.82
N ALA A 301 1.38 -14.76 -15.96
CA ALA A 301 0.15 -13.98 -16.13
C ALA A 301 -0.65 -13.82 -14.82
N THR A 302 -0.19 -14.44 -13.73
CA THR A 302 -0.91 -14.43 -12.46
C THR A 302 -0.51 -13.22 -11.64
N LEU A 303 -1.50 -12.45 -11.19
CA LEU A 303 -1.28 -11.25 -10.39
C LEU A 303 -0.89 -11.60 -8.97
N ALA A 304 0.12 -10.88 -8.47
CA ALA A 304 0.58 -11.00 -7.10
C ALA A 304 -0.28 -10.14 -6.16
N ASP A 305 -0.51 -10.68 -4.97
CA ASP A 305 -1.35 -10.09 -3.93
C ASP A 305 -0.72 -10.18 -2.53
N HIS A 306 0.51 -10.66 -2.45
CA HIS A 306 1.37 -10.67 -1.28
C HIS A 306 2.82 -10.42 -1.72
N ALA A 307 3.68 -10.04 -0.78
CA ALA A 307 5.12 -10.02 -0.98
C ALA A 307 5.80 -10.76 0.18
N LEU A 308 6.62 -11.77 -0.16
CA LEU A 308 7.56 -12.38 0.76
C LEU A 308 8.73 -11.43 0.95
N VAL A 309 9.11 -11.16 2.19
CA VAL A 309 10.28 -10.33 2.51
C VAL A 309 11.26 -11.14 3.35
N LEU A 310 12.53 -11.08 2.97
CA LEU A 310 13.63 -11.64 3.74
C LEU A 310 14.49 -10.50 4.29
N MET A 311 14.80 -10.59 5.57
CA MET A 311 15.54 -9.59 6.32
C MET A 311 16.65 -10.26 7.12
N PHE A 312 17.85 -9.69 7.08
CA PHE A 312 18.96 -10.10 7.93
C PHE A 312 19.01 -9.23 9.18
N ILE A 313 19.16 -9.87 10.34
CA ILE A 313 19.28 -9.22 11.65
C ILE A 313 20.63 -9.62 12.28
N PRO A 314 21.62 -8.72 12.33
CA PRO A 314 22.88 -8.96 13.01
C PRO A 314 22.70 -9.00 14.54
N LEU A 315 23.30 -10.00 15.20
CA LEU A 315 23.19 -10.16 16.65
C LEU A 315 23.96 -9.07 17.42
N PHE A 316 25.05 -8.55 16.85
CA PHE A 316 25.97 -7.63 17.54
C PHE A 316 25.87 -6.18 17.09
N HIS A 317 25.04 -5.88 16.10
CA HIS A 317 24.85 -4.53 15.58
C HIS A 317 23.40 -4.07 15.68
N ASN A 318 23.19 -2.77 15.84
CA ASN A 318 21.86 -2.18 16.03
C ASN A 318 21.31 -1.64 14.71
N TRP A 319 21.33 -2.47 13.67
CA TRP A 319 20.68 -2.20 12.39
C TRP A 319 20.04 -3.49 11.89
N VAL A 320 19.08 -3.38 10.98
CA VAL A 320 18.48 -4.52 10.27
C VAL A 320 18.52 -4.25 8.77
N GLN A 321 18.43 -5.29 7.95
CA GLN A 321 18.57 -5.10 6.52
C GLN A 321 17.62 -6.00 5.74
N PRO A 322 16.60 -5.45 5.06
CA PRO A 322 15.87 -6.19 4.04
C PRO A 322 16.85 -6.54 2.90
N ILE A 323 16.97 -7.84 2.60
CA ILE A 323 17.92 -8.36 1.61
C ILE A 323 17.25 -8.77 0.30
N ALA A 324 15.99 -9.23 0.38
CA ALA A 324 15.24 -9.68 -0.78
C ALA A 324 13.75 -9.51 -0.56
N SER A 325 13.02 -9.33 -1.66
CA SER A 325 11.58 -9.45 -1.67
C SER A 325 11.11 -10.17 -2.91
N PHE A 326 10.06 -10.97 -2.80
CA PHE A 326 9.49 -11.68 -3.93
C PHE A 326 7.95 -11.56 -3.96
N ALA A 327 7.39 -11.36 -5.14
CA ALA A 327 5.96 -11.15 -5.32
C ALA A 327 5.20 -12.48 -5.38
N THR A 328 4.35 -12.77 -4.39
CA THR A 328 3.55 -14.00 -4.27
C THR A 328 2.07 -13.80 -4.58
N ARG A 329 1.39 -14.91 -4.89
CA ARG A 329 -0.06 -15.03 -4.80
C ARG A 329 -0.43 -15.96 -3.67
N GLY A 330 -1.12 -15.43 -2.67
CA GLY A 330 -1.30 -16.12 -1.39
C GLY A 330 0.03 -16.38 -0.70
N ALA A 331 0.01 -17.33 0.23
CA ALA A 331 1.21 -17.76 0.89
C ALA A 331 2.02 -18.73 0.02
N ALA A 332 3.33 -18.51 -0.06
CA ALA A 332 4.23 -19.31 -0.88
C ALA A 332 4.21 -20.79 -0.46
N PRO A 333 4.27 -21.76 -1.41
CA PRO A 333 4.34 -23.18 -1.07
C PRO A 333 5.59 -23.49 -0.22
N GLY A 334 5.46 -24.37 0.77
CA GLY A 334 6.55 -24.71 1.69
C GLY A 334 7.83 -25.21 0.99
N ALA A 335 7.69 -25.99 -0.09
CA ALA A 335 8.83 -26.45 -0.88
C ALA A 335 9.58 -25.31 -1.59
N VAL A 336 8.86 -24.26 -2.02
CA VAL A 336 9.46 -23.08 -2.65
C VAL A 336 10.15 -22.23 -1.58
N LEU A 337 9.51 -22.03 -0.43
CA LEU A 337 10.10 -21.33 0.73
C LEU A 337 11.40 -22.00 1.19
N ALA A 338 11.44 -23.33 1.26
CA ALA A 338 12.65 -24.07 1.63
C ALA A 338 13.83 -23.76 0.69
N LYS A 339 13.59 -23.74 -0.62
CA LYS A 339 14.62 -23.37 -1.61
C LYS A 339 15.07 -21.92 -1.45
N ILE A 340 14.13 -20.99 -1.27
CA ILE A 340 14.45 -19.56 -1.09
C ILE A 340 15.27 -19.34 0.18
N VAL A 341 14.93 -20.00 1.29
CA VAL A 341 15.67 -19.89 2.55
C VAL A 341 17.11 -20.40 2.38
N VAL A 342 17.30 -21.58 1.78
CA VAL A 342 18.64 -22.11 1.54
C VAL A 342 19.45 -21.19 0.63
N GLU A 343 18.87 -20.71 -0.47
CA GLU A 343 19.55 -19.77 -1.37
C GLU A 343 19.89 -18.46 -0.63
N SER A 344 18.99 -17.93 0.18
CA SER A 344 19.22 -16.68 0.94
C SER A 344 20.34 -16.83 1.96
N VAL A 345 20.43 -17.99 2.62
CA VAL A 345 21.54 -18.30 3.54
C VAL A 345 22.85 -18.36 2.76
N LEU A 346 22.90 -19.04 1.63
CA LEU A 346 24.11 -19.11 0.78
C LEU A 346 24.54 -17.72 0.27
N GLN A 347 23.58 -16.88 -0.14
CA GLN A 347 23.86 -15.51 -0.57
C GLN A 347 24.43 -14.65 0.55
N LEU A 348 23.90 -14.75 1.77
CA LEU A 348 24.43 -14.02 2.94
C LEU A 348 25.85 -14.46 3.29
N GLU A 349 26.11 -15.76 3.34
CA GLU A 349 27.42 -16.32 3.68
C GLU A 349 28.49 -15.92 2.66
N ARG A 350 28.16 -15.94 1.36
CA ARG A 350 29.03 -15.46 0.28
C ARG A 350 29.43 -13.98 0.44
N HIS A 351 28.58 -13.18 1.11
CA HIS A 351 28.83 -11.76 1.37
C HIS A 351 29.26 -11.52 2.84
N GLY A 352 29.83 -12.52 3.51
CA GLY A 352 30.46 -12.38 4.82
C GLY A 352 29.51 -12.29 6.01
N ALA A 353 28.21 -12.51 5.82
CA ALA A 353 27.21 -12.54 6.89
C ALA A 353 26.93 -13.99 7.32
N THR A 354 27.26 -14.32 8.57
CA THR A 354 27.10 -15.67 9.12
C THR A 354 25.68 -15.88 9.68
N VAL A 355 24.93 -16.84 9.14
CA VAL A 355 23.54 -17.09 9.54
C VAL A 355 23.48 -18.23 10.57
N LEU A 356 23.11 -17.90 11.80
CA LEU A 356 22.97 -18.90 12.87
C LEU A 356 21.58 -19.54 12.91
N GLY A 357 20.56 -18.84 12.44
CA GLY A 357 19.21 -19.38 12.40
C GLY A 357 18.23 -18.63 11.51
N VAL A 358 17.11 -19.30 11.25
CA VAL A 358 16.00 -18.83 10.43
C VAL A 358 14.77 -18.66 11.32
N VAL A 359 14.17 -17.47 11.30
CA VAL A 359 12.98 -17.13 12.09
C VAL A 359 11.78 -16.94 11.17
N SER A 360 10.76 -17.79 11.31
CA SER A 360 9.49 -17.72 10.59
C SER A 360 8.30 -17.65 11.55
N ASP A 361 7.12 -17.28 11.07
CA ASP A 361 5.90 -17.44 11.87
C ASP A 361 5.49 -18.93 11.95
N GLY A 362 4.46 -19.21 12.76
CA GLY A 362 3.88 -20.55 12.90
C GLY A 362 2.78 -20.87 11.89
N ALA A 363 2.75 -20.28 10.69
CA ALA A 363 1.75 -20.58 9.68
C ALA A 363 1.94 -21.96 9.04
N GLY A 364 0.90 -22.49 8.41
CA GLY A 364 0.92 -23.81 7.78
C GLY A 364 2.01 -23.97 6.72
N ASN A 365 2.27 -22.94 5.92
CA ASN A 365 3.27 -22.97 4.85
C ASN A 365 4.70 -22.94 5.39
N ASN A 366 4.96 -22.12 6.41
CA ASN A 366 6.26 -22.09 7.10
C ASN A 366 6.55 -23.41 7.82
N ARG A 367 5.53 -24.07 8.38
CA ARG A 367 5.67 -25.44 8.89
C ARG A 367 5.93 -26.46 7.79
N SER A 368 5.28 -26.34 6.63
CA SER A 368 5.59 -27.20 5.48
C SER A 368 7.04 -27.02 5.02
N MET A 369 7.57 -25.79 5.03
CA MET A 369 8.98 -25.51 4.80
C MET A 369 9.88 -26.23 5.80
N TRP A 370 9.56 -26.17 7.10
CA TRP A 370 10.32 -26.89 8.15
C TRP A 370 10.39 -28.38 7.87
N THR A 371 9.25 -29.01 7.55
CA THR A 371 9.19 -30.43 7.20
C THR A 371 10.05 -30.77 5.98
N HIS A 372 10.04 -29.91 4.94
CA HIS A 372 10.88 -30.11 3.75
C HIS A 372 12.38 -30.00 4.04
N LEU A 373 12.76 -29.26 5.09
CA LEU A 373 14.14 -29.13 5.56
C LEU A 373 14.50 -30.17 6.62
N GLY A 374 13.59 -31.07 7.00
CA GLY A 374 13.83 -32.11 8.00
C GLY A 374 13.70 -31.65 9.46
N ILE A 375 13.18 -30.45 9.70
CA ILE A 375 12.90 -29.94 11.04
C ILE A 375 11.62 -30.59 11.57
N SER A 376 11.66 -31.05 12.82
CA SER A 376 10.54 -31.71 13.48
C SER A 376 10.41 -31.25 14.92
N GLY A 377 9.24 -30.77 15.30
CA GLY A 377 8.95 -30.47 16.69
C GLY A 377 8.32 -31.62 17.45
N LYS A 378 8.27 -32.85 16.93
CA LYS A 378 7.59 -33.98 17.56
C LYS A 378 8.31 -34.44 18.83
N LEU A 379 7.57 -34.89 19.84
CA LEU A 379 8.10 -35.29 21.14
C LEU A 379 9.18 -36.38 21.07
N HIS A 380 8.98 -37.44 20.27
CA HIS A 380 9.88 -38.59 20.22
C HIS A 380 11.11 -38.39 19.32
N HIS A 381 11.05 -37.43 18.40
CA HIS A 381 12.13 -37.16 17.45
C HIS A 381 12.22 -35.66 17.16
N PRO A 382 12.59 -34.84 18.16
CA PRO A 382 12.71 -33.40 17.95
C PRO A 382 14.01 -33.08 17.21
N VAL A 383 13.89 -32.33 16.14
CA VAL A 383 15.00 -31.84 15.30
C VAL A 383 14.80 -30.34 15.10
N ASN A 384 15.69 -29.53 15.68
CA ASN A 384 15.60 -28.07 15.68
C ASN A 384 16.62 -27.38 14.73
N LYS A 385 17.54 -28.15 14.15
CA LYS A 385 18.64 -27.65 13.33
C LYS A 385 18.99 -28.63 12.20
N ILE A 386 19.63 -28.10 11.17
CA ILE A 386 20.19 -28.84 10.04
C ILE A 386 21.68 -28.56 9.89
N PRO A 387 22.47 -29.44 9.24
CA PRO A 387 23.81 -29.10 8.79
C PRO A 387 23.78 -27.81 7.98
N HIS A 388 24.73 -26.93 8.22
CA HIS A 388 24.75 -25.63 7.56
C HIS A 388 24.87 -25.78 6.03
N PRO A 389 24.13 -25.01 5.20
CA PRO A 389 24.15 -25.16 3.74
C PRO A 389 25.51 -24.97 3.06
N THR A 390 26.46 -24.30 3.73
CA THR A 390 27.85 -24.19 3.24
C THR A 390 28.67 -25.47 3.42
N LEU A 391 28.10 -26.49 4.10
CA LEU A 391 28.68 -27.81 4.36
C LEU A 391 30.00 -27.75 5.15
N GLU A 392 30.19 -26.72 5.97
CA GLU A 392 31.31 -26.66 6.92
C GLU A 392 31.06 -27.57 8.11
N ASP A 393 32.07 -28.39 8.43
CA ASP A 393 32.01 -29.33 9.55
C ASP A 393 31.73 -28.62 10.88
N GLY A 394 30.75 -29.15 11.63
CA GLY A 394 30.37 -28.64 12.94
C GLY A 394 29.50 -27.37 12.96
N ARG A 395 29.12 -26.82 11.80
CA ARG A 395 28.17 -25.70 11.72
C ARG A 395 26.74 -26.17 11.48
N PHE A 396 25.80 -25.55 12.19
CA PHE A 396 24.38 -25.86 12.10
C PHE A 396 23.55 -24.59 11.86
N LEU A 397 22.49 -24.74 11.09
CA LEU A 397 21.46 -23.73 10.90
C LEU A 397 20.23 -24.08 11.73
N HIS A 398 19.86 -23.21 12.68
CA HIS A 398 18.78 -23.43 13.63
C HIS A 398 17.46 -22.83 13.14
N PHE A 399 16.33 -23.42 13.51
CA PHE A 399 15.00 -22.92 13.14
C PHE A 399 14.24 -22.43 14.37
N LEU A 400 13.59 -21.28 14.23
CA LEU A 400 12.86 -20.61 15.30
C LEU A 400 11.49 -20.16 14.79
N CYS A 401 10.47 -20.32 15.63
CA CYS A 401 9.18 -19.68 15.43
C CYS A 401 9.13 -18.38 16.21
N ASP A 402 8.41 -17.39 15.68
CA ASP A 402 8.19 -16.12 16.37
C ASP A 402 7.57 -16.32 17.77
N VAL A 403 8.31 -15.93 18.81
CA VAL A 403 7.92 -16.12 20.21
C VAL A 403 6.66 -15.31 20.58
N PRO A 404 6.58 -13.99 20.28
CA PRO A 404 5.35 -13.23 20.51
C PRO A 404 4.12 -13.84 19.81
N HIS A 405 4.27 -14.35 18.59
CA HIS A 405 3.21 -15.08 17.90
C HIS A 405 2.81 -16.38 18.63
N ILE A 406 3.78 -17.15 19.17
CA ILE A 406 3.49 -18.35 19.97
C ILE A 406 2.65 -17.99 21.20
N ILE A 407 3.01 -16.95 21.95
CA ILE A 407 2.25 -16.52 23.14
C ILE A 407 0.81 -16.14 22.78
N LYS A 408 0.62 -15.46 21.63
CA LYS A 408 -0.71 -15.17 21.08
C LYS A 408 -1.49 -16.46 20.77
N CYS A 409 -0.86 -17.48 20.20
CA CYS A 409 -1.48 -18.78 19.93
C CYS A 409 -1.89 -19.50 21.21
N VAL A 410 -1.03 -19.52 22.24
CA VAL A 410 -1.34 -20.08 23.57
C VAL A 410 -2.58 -19.39 24.16
N ARG A 411 -2.60 -18.05 24.16
CA ARG A 411 -3.76 -17.26 24.61
C ARG A 411 -5.04 -17.64 23.85
N ASN A 412 -4.97 -17.68 22.51
CA ASN A 412 -6.13 -17.97 21.67
C ASN A 412 -6.64 -19.40 21.87
N HIS A 413 -5.75 -20.35 22.15
CA HIS A 413 -6.11 -21.73 22.46
C HIS A 413 -6.87 -21.83 23.78
N LEU A 414 -6.35 -21.21 24.85
CA LEU A 414 -6.98 -21.19 26.18
C LEU A 414 -8.33 -20.46 26.18
N LEU A 415 -8.45 -19.36 25.42
CA LEU A 415 -9.74 -18.68 25.20
C LEU A 415 -10.82 -19.60 24.58
N THR A 416 -10.40 -20.62 23.83
CA THR A 416 -11.32 -21.50 23.10
C THR A 416 -11.65 -22.76 23.91
N HIS A 417 -10.67 -23.33 24.62
CA HIS A 417 -10.81 -24.64 25.27
C HIS A 417 -11.05 -24.54 26.78
N THR A 418 -10.92 -23.35 27.36
CA THR A 418 -11.12 -22.93 28.77
C THR A 418 -10.27 -23.69 29.79
N TYR A 419 -10.19 -25.03 29.71
CA TYR A 419 -9.44 -25.91 30.59
C TYR A 419 -8.26 -26.54 29.88
N ALA A 420 -7.11 -26.55 30.53
CA ALA A 420 -5.89 -27.19 30.05
C ALA A 420 -5.01 -27.69 31.19
N LYS A 421 -4.00 -28.48 30.86
CA LYS A 421 -2.92 -28.91 31.75
C LYS A 421 -1.58 -28.34 31.28
N ALA A 422 -0.71 -27.98 32.23
CA ALA A 422 0.69 -27.65 32.01
C ALA A 422 1.53 -28.40 33.07
N GLY A 423 2.20 -29.48 32.66
CA GLY A 423 2.77 -30.47 33.55
C GLY A 423 1.67 -31.07 34.42
N THR A 424 1.75 -30.84 35.72
CA THR A 424 0.72 -31.22 36.71
C THR A 424 -0.35 -30.15 36.92
N ASN A 425 -0.05 -28.89 36.60
CA ASN A 425 -0.89 -27.73 36.90
C ASN A 425 -2.20 -27.73 36.09
N CYS A 426 -3.32 -27.49 36.77
CA CYS A 426 -4.62 -27.24 36.15
C CYS A 426 -4.73 -25.76 35.76
N ILE A 427 -5.01 -25.51 34.48
CA ILE A 427 -5.27 -24.17 33.97
C ILE A 427 -6.76 -24.06 33.68
N ASN A 428 -7.38 -23.03 34.22
CA ASN A 428 -8.73 -22.61 33.88
C ASN A 428 -8.73 -21.14 33.46
N PHE A 429 -9.12 -20.86 32.22
CA PHE A 429 -9.21 -19.51 31.69
C PHE A 429 -10.24 -18.66 32.44
N GLN A 430 -11.25 -19.30 33.04
CA GLN A 430 -12.27 -18.62 33.82
C GLN A 430 -11.70 -17.90 35.05
N HIS A 431 -10.52 -18.32 35.56
CA HIS A 431 -9.82 -17.59 36.63
C HIS A 431 -9.44 -16.16 36.19
N TYR A 432 -9.03 -15.96 34.94
CA TYR A 432 -8.75 -14.61 34.43
C TYR A 432 -10.03 -13.77 34.33
N VAL A 433 -11.17 -14.40 33.99
CA VAL A 433 -12.47 -13.71 33.96
C VAL A 433 -12.88 -13.29 35.37
N HIS A 434 -12.75 -14.18 36.37
CA HIS A 434 -13.07 -13.86 37.76
C HIS A 434 -12.18 -12.76 38.32
N LEU A 435 -10.88 -12.78 38.01
CA LEU A 435 -9.98 -11.68 38.38
C LEU A 435 -10.44 -10.33 37.77
N TYR A 436 -10.83 -10.33 36.49
CA TYR A 436 -11.35 -9.12 35.84
C TYR A 436 -12.64 -8.64 36.51
N GLU A 437 -13.58 -9.54 36.80
CA GLU A 437 -14.86 -9.19 37.43
C GLU A 437 -14.67 -8.66 38.85
N ALA A 438 -13.69 -9.16 39.61
CA ALA A 438 -13.34 -8.64 40.93
C ALA A 438 -12.77 -7.21 40.90
N GLU A 439 -12.06 -6.85 39.83
CA GLU A 439 -11.44 -5.52 39.68
C GLU A 439 -12.27 -4.52 38.86
N LYS A 440 -13.32 -4.95 38.15
CA LYS A 440 -13.96 -4.12 37.12
C LYS A 440 -14.52 -2.80 37.66
N ASP A 441 -15.12 -2.85 38.85
CA ASP A 441 -15.84 -1.74 39.48
C ASP A 441 -14.93 -0.87 40.38
N SER A 442 -13.67 -1.26 40.57
CA SER A 442 -12.68 -0.47 41.32
C SER A 442 -11.99 0.55 40.41
N HIS A 443 -11.78 1.76 40.93
CA HIS A 443 -10.94 2.78 40.28
C HIS A 443 -9.45 2.61 40.58
N LEU A 444 -9.10 1.87 41.63
CA LEU A 444 -7.73 1.48 41.99
C LEU A 444 -7.59 -0.04 41.84
N LYS A 445 -6.88 -0.45 40.79
CA LYS A 445 -6.71 -1.86 40.40
C LYS A 445 -5.28 -2.31 40.68
N ILE A 446 -5.15 -3.56 41.13
CA ILE A 446 -3.88 -4.30 41.20
C ILE A 446 -3.33 -4.50 39.79
N GLY A 447 -4.21 -4.80 38.83
CA GLY A 447 -3.89 -4.93 37.41
C GLY A 447 -4.43 -3.77 36.55
N PRO A 448 -3.88 -2.55 36.59
CA PRO A 448 -4.46 -1.40 35.87
C PRO A 448 -4.45 -1.54 34.34
N LYS A 449 -3.55 -2.38 33.81
CA LYS A 449 -3.47 -2.70 32.37
C LYS A 449 -4.45 -3.80 31.96
N PHE A 450 -5.01 -4.55 32.91
CA PHE A 450 -5.89 -5.67 32.67
C PHE A 450 -7.33 -5.18 32.44
N THR A 451 -7.89 -5.51 31.29
CA THR A 451 -9.17 -4.95 30.80
C THR A 451 -10.05 -6.03 30.20
N SER A 452 -11.31 -5.70 29.90
CA SER A 452 -12.26 -6.60 29.24
C SER A 452 -11.72 -7.16 27.92
N SER A 453 -10.93 -6.37 27.17
CA SER A 453 -10.28 -6.80 25.92
C SER A 453 -9.31 -7.98 26.10
N HIS A 454 -8.83 -8.25 27.32
CA HIS A 454 -7.94 -9.39 27.59
C HIS A 454 -8.72 -10.71 27.69
N VAL A 455 -9.86 -10.67 28.38
CA VAL A 455 -10.69 -11.85 28.66
C VAL A 455 -11.78 -12.10 27.61
N LYS A 456 -12.26 -11.04 26.97
CA LYS A 456 -13.30 -11.07 25.92
C LYS A 456 -12.86 -10.25 24.69
N PRO A 457 -11.73 -10.60 24.03
CA PRO A 457 -11.25 -9.88 22.86
C PRO A 457 -12.18 -10.05 21.65
N SER A 458 -12.39 -8.97 20.92
CA SER A 458 -12.95 -8.99 19.56
C SER A 458 -12.03 -9.73 18.57
N LYS A 459 -12.53 -10.02 17.36
CA LYS A 459 -11.75 -10.70 16.31
C LYS A 459 -10.44 -9.97 15.97
N LEU A 460 -10.42 -8.64 16.03
CA LEU A 460 -9.20 -7.84 15.78
C LEU A 460 -8.25 -7.87 16.98
N GLU A 461 -8.78 -7.75 18.20
CA GLU A 461 -7.99 -7.80 19.45
C GLU A 461 -7.35 -9.17 19.69
N LYS A 462 -7.92 -10.26 19.14
CA LYS A 462 -7.29 -11.59 19.13
C LYS A 462 -5.95 -11.63 18.37
N MET A 463 -5.72 -10.69 17.46
CA MET A 463 -4.44 -10.57 16.74
C MET A 463 -3.40 -9.75 17.50
N ASN A 464 -3.82 -9.00 18.52
CA ASN A 464 -2.93 -8.11 19.28
C ASN A 464 -2.08 -8.90 20.28
N VAL A 465 -0.78 -8.98 20.00
CA VAL A 465 0.23 -9.65 20.82
C VAL A 465 0.41 -8.96 22.19
N ARG A 466 0.24 -7.63 22.25
CA ARG A 466 0.32 -6.88 23.51
C ARG A 466 -0.72 -7.33 24.53
N LEU A 467 -1.95 -7.61 24.09
CA LEU A 467 -2.99 -8.12 24.98
C LEU A 467 -2.68 -9.54 25.48
N ALA A 468 -2.04 -10.36 24.65
CA ALA A 468 -1.63 -11.71 25.06
C ALA A 468 -0.49 -11.69 26.09
N THR A 469 0.52 -10.84 25.88
CA THR A 469 1.65 -10.68 26.82
C THR A 469 1.21 -10.02 28.13
N GLN A 470 0.28 -9.06 28.09
CA GLN A 470 -0.29 -8.45 29.31
C GLN A 470 -1.15 -9.44 30.11
N LEU A 471 -1.87 -10.35 29.45
CA LEU A 471 -2.62 -11.42 30.11
C LEU A 471 -1.67 -12.34 30.90
N PHE A 472 -0.57 -12.76 30.29
CA PHE A 472 0.43 -13.61 30.94
C PHE A 472 1.51 -12.81 31.66
N SER A 473 1.13 -11.72 32.33
CA SER A 473 2.08 -10.87 33.05
C SER A 473 2.20 -11.25 34.52
N ARG A 474 3.37 -10.98 35.10
CA ARG A 474 3.61 -11.09 36.54
C ARG A 474 2.57 -10.36 37.39
N SER A 475 2.09 -9.20 36.95
CA SER A 475 1.03 -8.46 37.67
C SER A 475 -0.30 -9.20 37.73
N VAL A 476 -0.66 -9.93 36.67
CA VAL A 476 -1.91 -10.71 36.63
C VAL A 476 -1.80 -11.93 37.55
N ALA A 477 -0.63 -12.60 37.56
CA ALA A 477 -0.39 -13.71 38.47
C ALA A 477 -0.46 -13.27 39.95
N ILE A 478 0.20 -12.15 40.30
CA ILE A 478 0.16 -11.59 41.66
C ILE A 478 -1.28 -11.19 42.03
N GLY A 479 -2.03 -10.57 41.11
CA GLY A 479 -3.43 -10.25 41.33
C GLY A 479 -4.27 -11.49 41.60
N MET A 480 -4.02 -12.58 40.87
CA MET A 480 -4.70 -13.86 41.07
C MET A 480 -4.41 -14.44 42.45
N ASN A 481 -3.16 -14.41 42.91
CA ASN A 481 -2.80 -14.82 44.28
C ASN A 481 -3.49 -13.94 45.34
N PHE A 482 -3.39 -12.62 45.20
CA PHE A 482 -3.95 -11.68 46.16
C PHE A 482 -5.45 -11.89 46.36
N TYR A 483 -6.23 -11.95 45.28
CA TYR A 483 -7.68 -12.16 45.39
C TYR A 483 -8.06 -13.57 45.87
N ARG A 484 -7.22 -14.58 45.62
CA ARG A 484 -7.37 -15.91 46.22
C ARG A 484 -7.18 -15.85 47.74
N GLU A 485 -6.17 -15.12 48.23
CA GLU A 485 -5.95 -14.89 49.67
C GLU A 485 -7.10 -14.11 50.32
N GLN A 486 -7.69 -13.16 49.59
CA GLN A 486 -8.93 -12.46 49.99
C GLN A 486 -10.20 -13.32 49.91
N ARG A 487 -10.06 -14.63 49.58
CA ARG A 487 -11.15 -15.62 49.51
C ARG A 487 -12.20 -15.32 48.44
N GLU A 488 -11.82 -14.69 47.33
CA GLU A 488 -12.71 -14.46 46.19
C GLU A 488 -13.24 -15.81 45.66
N PRO A 489 -14.57 -16.02 45.58
CA PRO A 489 -15.15 -17.33 45.30
C PRO A 489 -14.66 -17.99 44.01
N GLY A 490 -14.45 -17.21 42.95
CA GLY A 490 -14.04 -17.68 41.63
C GLY A 490 -12.53 -17.95 41.46
N LEU A 491 -11.73 -17.80 42.52
CA LEU A 491 -10.26 -17.93 42.47
C LEU A 491 -9.69 -18.94 43.46
N LYS A 492 -10.53 -19.72 44.17
CA LYS A 492 -10.08 -20.65 45.21
C LYS A 492 -9.08 -21.71 44.72
N ASP A 493 -9.26 -22.21 43.50
CA ASP A 493 -8.43 -23.24 42.84
C ASP A 493 -7.51 -22.64 41.75
N SER A 494 -7.18 -21.36 41.86
CA SER A 494 -6.44 -20.63 40.82
C SER A 494 -4.91 -20.83 40.82
N GLU A 495 -4.35 -21.56 41.79
CA GLU A 495 -2.90 -21.76 41.95
C GLU A 495 -2.24 -22.31 40.68
N GLY A 496 -2.87 -23.30 40.04
CA GLY A 496 -2.34 -23.87 38.79
C GLY A 496 -2.33 -22.87 37.61
N THR A 497 -3.34 -22.00 37.52
CA THR A 497 -3.37 -20.93 36.50
C THR A 497 -2.29 -19.89 36.80
N GLU A 498 -2.15 -19.46 38.05
CA GLU A 498 -1.13 -18.50 38.48
C GLU A 498 0.29 -18.98 38.16
N MET A 499 0.62 -20.21 38.55
CA MET A 499 1.95 -20.78 38.31
C MET A 499 2.26 -20.84 36.82
N PHE A 500 1.28 -21.23 36.00
CA PHE A 500 1.42 -21.18 34.55
C PHE A 500 1.60 -19.76 34.02
N THR A 501 0.82 -18.77 34.52
CA THR A 501 0.97 -17.36 34.14
C THR A 501 2.39 -16.86 34.42
N MET A 502 2.96 -17.18 35.59
CA MET A 502 4.34 -16.83 35.95
C MET A 502 5.36 -17.51 35.05
N GLN A 503 5.22 -18.82 34.79
CA GLN A 503 6.12 -19.56 33.90
C GLN A 503 6.14 -18.98 32.49
N VAL A 504 4.97 -18.60 31.95
CA VAL A 504 4.88 -17.98 30.62
C VAL A 504 5.46 -16.55 30.62
N ASN A 505 5.24 -15.77 31.68
CA ASN A 505 5.84 -14.44 31.85
C ASN A 505 7.37 -14.54 31.80
N ASP A 506 7.94 -15.38 32.66
CA ASP A 506 9.38 -15.48 32.84
C ASP A 506 10.04 -16.03 31.58
N LEU A 507 9.40 -17.00 30.91
CA LEU A 507 9.86 -17.47 29.60
C LEU A 507 9.86 -16.35 28.56
N PHE A 508 8.76 -15.58 28.46
CA PHE A 508 8.67 -14.50 27.48
C PHE A 508 9.71 -13.40 27.72
N ASP A 509 9.94 -13.02 28.98
CA ASP A 509 10.96 -12.04 29.36
C ASP A 509 12.38 -12.51 29.00
N VAL A 510 12.66 -13.80 29.20
CA VAL A 510 13.94 -14.42 28.81
C VAL A 510 14.10 -14.49 27.30
N LEU A 511 13.05 -14.80 26.54
CA LEU A 511 13.07 -14.88 25.08
C LEU A 511 12.97 -13.51 24.38
N ASN A 512 12.76 -12.43 25.13
CA ASN A 512 12.64 -11.06 24.59
C ASN A 512 13.59 -10.07 25.29
N ALA A 513 14.80 -10.49 25.64
CA ALA A 513 15.80 -9.65 26.28
C ALA A 513 16.38 -8.61 25.30
N LYS A 514 16.05 -7.33 25.52
CA LYS A 514 16.43 -6.20 24.64
C LYS A 514 17.65 -5.42 25.08
N HIS A 515 18.02 -5.45 26.37
CA HIS A 515 19.06 -4.59 26.94
C HIS A 515 20.22 -5.42 27.51
N PRO A 516 21.45 -4.88 27.52
CA PRO A 516 22.61 -5.59 28.10
C PRO A 516 22.43 -6.00 29.58
N ALA A 517 21.62 -5.26 30.34
CA ALA A 517 21.26 -5.60 31.72
C ALA A 517 20.34 -6.83 31.80
N THR A 518 19.46 -7.02 30.80
CA THR A 518 18.56 -8.17 30.72
C THR A 518 19.10 -9.31 29.85
N GLY A 519 20.26 -9.12 29.20
CA GLY A 519 20.92 -10.14 28.40
C GLY A 519 21.29 -11.40 29.19
N ILE A 520 21.35 -12.53 28.48
CA ILE A 520 21.70 -13.83 29.06
C ILE A 520 23.22 -13.96 29.10
N ARG A 521 23.77 -14.29 30.27
CA ARG A 521 25.21 -14.46 30.51
C ARG A 521 25.53 -15.91 30.85
N LYS A 522 26.82 -16.25 30.82
CA LYS A 522 27.31 -17.55 31.29
C LYS A 522 26.82 -17.81 32.72
N ASN A 523 26.29 -19.00 32.97
CA ASN A 523 25.71 -19.43 34.25
C ASN A 523 24.49 -18.62 34.73
N SER A 524 23.79 -17.91 33.83
CA SER A 524 22.57 -17.18 34.21
C SER A 524 21.44 -18.15 34.58
N PRO A 525 20.66 -17.88 35.65
CA PRO A 525 19.47 -18.68 35.99
C PRO A 525 18.41 -18.64 34.89
N LYS A 526 18.50 -17.68 33.96
CA LYS A 526 17.60 -17.56 32.79
C LYS A 526 17.68 -18.76 31.85
N ILE A 527 18.82 -19.46 31.79
CA ILE A 527 18.97 -20.67 30.98
C ILE A 527 18.07 -21.77 31.56
N LYS A 528 18.06 -21.92 32.89
CA LYS A 528 17.19 -22.87 33.60
C LYS A 528 15.71 -22.60 33.36
N VAL A 529 15.29 -21.34 33.26
CA VAL A 529 13.89 -21.00 32.92
C VAL A 529 13.46 -21.62 31.60
N ILE A 530 14.34 -21.64 30.59
CA ILE A 530 14.05 -22.25 29.28
C ILE A 530 14.03 -23.77 29.40
N GLU A 531 15.01 -24.36 30.10
CA GLU A 531 15.12 -25.80 30.33
C GLU A 531 13.91 -26.36 31.10
N ASP A 532 13.54 -25.73 32.22
CA ASP A 532 12.42 -26.10 33.06
C ASP A 532 11.09 -26.00 32.29
N PHE A 533 10.94 -24.96 31.45
CA PHE A 533 9.76 -24.84 30.59
C PHE A 533 9.72 -25.94 29.53
N LEU A 534 10.87 -26.32 28.94
CA LEU A 534 10.96 -27.41 27.98
C LEU A 534 10.61 -28.77 28.61
N VAL A 535 11.03 -29.01 29.86
CA VAL A 535 10.64 -30.18 30.65
C VAL A 535 9.12 -30.20 30.85
N MET A 536 8.55 -29.09 31.34
CA MET A 536 7.10 -28.95 31.54
C MET A 536 6.33 -29.17 30.23
N LEU A 537 6.80 -28.62 29.11
CA LEU A 537 6.20 -28.79 27.79
C LEU A 537 6.14 -30.27 27.38
N ASN A 538 7.26 -30.98 27.55
CA ASN A 538 7.37 -32.39 27.18
C ASN A 538 6.52 -33.29 28.10
N GLU A 539 6.49 -33.00 29.41
CA GLU A 539 5.60 -33.68 30.35
C GLU A 539 4.13 -33.46 30.03
N THR A 540 3.76 -32.24 29.64
CA THR A 540 2.39 -31.91 29.23
C THR A 540 1.95 -32.74 28.04
N GLU A 541 2.81 -32.85 27.02
CA GLU A 541 2.49 -33.64 25.82
C GLU A 541 2.44 -35.14 26.11
N ARG A 542 3.37 -35.68 26.93
CA ARG A 542 3.29 -37.09 27.39
C ARG A 542 1.99 -37.37 28.13
N ASN A 543 1.62 -36.52 29.09
CA ASN A 543 0.37 -36.66 29.83
C ASN A 543 -0.86 -36.58 28.90
N SER A 544 -0.80 -35.76 27.85
CA SER A 544 -1.87 -35.69 26.86
C SER A 544 -2.03 -37.01 26.08
N ILE A 545 -0.91 -37.63 25.67
CA ILE A 545 -0.91 -38.90 24.95
C ILE A 545 -1.36 -40.05 25.87
N GLU A 546 -0.81 -40.13 27.08
CA GLU A 546 -1.03 -41.25 28.01
C GLU A 546 -2.35 -41.16 28.78
N LYS A 547 -2.72 -39.96 29.23
CA LYS A 547 -3.85 -39.71 30.14
C LYS A 547 -5.00 -38.94 29.49
N ASN A 548 -4.92 -38.68 28.18
CA ASN A 548 -5.90 -37.92 27.41
C ASN A 548 -6.21 -36.52 28.00
N THR A 549 -5.19 -35.86 28.57
CA THR A 549 -5.34 -34.50 29.12
C THR A 549 -5.31 -33.44 28.02
N LYS A 550 -6.04 -32.34 28.22
CA LYS A 550 -6.05 -31.21 27.29
C LYS A 550 -4.74 -30.40 27.38
N LEU A 551 -4.14 -30.10 26.23
CA LEU A 551 -2.97 -29.24 26.11
C LEU A 551 -3.32 -27.76 26.35
N PHE A 552 -2.35 -26.97 26.84
CA PHE A 552 -2.51 -25.51 26.96
C PHE A 552 -2.32 -24.75 25.64
N ALA A 553 -1.82 -25.45 24.61
CA ALA A 553 -1.64 -24.94 23.26
C ALA A 553 -2.01 -26.04 22.26
N SER A 554 -2.28 -25.66 21.00
CA SER A 554 -2.48 -26.69 19.96
C SER A 554 -1.22 -27.52 19.77
N GLN A 555 -1.35 -28.78 19.34
CA GLN A 555 -0.22 -29.67 19.04
C GLN A 555 0.85 -28.97 18.19
N LEU A 556 0.41 -28.29 17.12
CA LEU A 556 1.31 -27.55 16.24
C LEU A 556 2.05 -26.39 16.93
N THR A 557 1.41 -25.73 17.91
CA THR A 557 2.04 -24.66 18.70
C THR A 557 3.06 -25.24 19.68
N THR A 558 2.73 -26.36 20.33
CA THR A 558 3.63 -27.11 21.22
C THR A 558 4.89 -27.55 20.48
N GLU A 559 4.74 -28.12 19.29
CA GLU A 559 5.86 -28.52 18.43
C GLU A 559 6.73 -27.32 18.01
N SER A 560 6.11 -26.21 17.62
CA SER A 560 6.83 -24.98 17.23
C SER A 560 7.59 -24.36 18.41
N LEU A 561 6.99 -24.39 19.60
CA LEU A 561 7.60 -23.92 20.83
C LEU A 561 8.81 -24.80 21.20
N ARG A 562 8.68 -26.14 21.14
CA ARG A 562 9.78 -27.08 21.39
C ARG A 562 11.01 -26.78 20.52
N VAL A 563 10.80 -26.68 19.19
CA VAL A 563 11.88 -26.34 18.23
C VAL A 563 12.54 -25.02 18.60
N THR A 564 11.74 -24.00 18.91
CA THR A 564 12.24 -22.65 19.24
C THR A 564 13.07 -22.66 20.52
N LEU A 565 12.61 -23.32 21.60
CA LEU A 565 13.33 -23.40 22.87
C LEU A 565 14.67 -24.12 22.71
N MET A 566 14.69 -25.25 21.99
CA MET A 566 15.92 -25.99 21.70
C MET A 566 16.91 -25.14 20.88
N SER A 567 16.44 -24.46 19.83
CA SER A 567 17.27 -23.59 19.00
C SER A 567 17.84 -22.40 19.76
N VAL A 568 17.04 -21.77 20.64
CA VAL A 568 17.52 -20.66 21.46
C VAL A 568 18.60 -21.13 22.44
N LEU A 569 18.41 -22.29 23.09
CA LEU A 569 19.43 -22.88 23.97
C LEU A 569 20.73 -23.19 23.23
N ASP A 570 20.64 -23.82 22.07
CA ASP A 570 21.80 -24.14 21.23
C ASP A 570 22.57 -22.86 20.82
N ILE A 571 21.85 -21.82 20.35
CA ILE A 571 22.46 -20.54 19.94
C ILE A 571 23.09 -19.82 21.13
N ILE A 572 22.43 -19.78 22.29
CA ILE A 572 22.98 -19.16 23.50
C ILE A 572 24.27 -19.86 23.89
N THR A 573 24.27 -21.20 23.94
CA THR A 573 25.44 -22.00 24.31
C THR A 573 26.58 -21.75 23.34
N LEU A 574 26.32 -21.83 22.03
CA LEU A 574 27.30 -21.55 20.97
C LEU A 574 27.95 -20.17 21.10
N LEU A 575 27.16 -19.12 21.38
CA LEU A 575 27.67 -17.76 21.50
C LEU A 575 28.48 -17.58 22.80
N LEU A 576 28.01 -18.14 23.91
CA LEU A 576 28.71 -18.06 25.19
C LEU A 576 30.03 -18.85 25.19
N ASP A 577 30.11 -19.95 24.44
CA ASP A 577 31.35 -20.71 24.24
C ASP A 577 32.37 -19.94 23.39
N LYS A 578 31.91 -19.04 22.53
CA LYS A 578 32.74 -18.06 21.79
C LYS A 578 33.08 -16.79 22.60
N ASP A 579 32.97 -16.87 23.93
CA ASP A 579 33.29 -15.80 24.89
C ASP A 579 32.51 -14.49 24.68
N VAL A 580 31.25 -14.60 24.23
CA VAL A 580 30.34 -13.46 24.15
C VAL A 580 29.87 -13.06 25.54
N ARG A 581 30.00 -11.77 25.89
CA ARG A 581 29.66 -11.22 27.23
C ARG A 581 28.19 -11.43 27.63
N TYR A 582 27.27 -11.30 26.67
CA TYR A 582 25.84 -11.52 26.87
C TYR A 582 25.13 -11.75 25.52
N VAL A 583 24.02 -12.47 25.54
CA VAL A 583 23.16 -12.73 24.37
C VAL A 583 21.83 -11.99 24.53
N LEU A 584 21.39 -11.28 23.47
CA LEU A 584 20.10 -10.60 23.40
C LEU A 584 19.13 -11.42 22.55
N THR A 585 18.18 -12.10 23.21
CA THR A 585 17.19 -12.97 22.57
C THR A 585 16.13 -12.21 21.79
N ALA A 586 15.93 -10.92 22.06
CA ALA A 586 15.02 -10.09 21.26
C ALA A 586 15.45 -9.93 19.79
N LYS A 587 16.68 -10.32 19.43
CA LYS A 587 17.14 -10.37 18.03
C LYS A 587 16.84 -11.70 17.33
N LEU A 588 16.26 -12.65 18.05
CA LEU A 588 15.88 -13.98 17.55
C LEU A 588 14.37 -14.09 17.28
N ASN A 589 13.69 -12.96 17.07
CA ASN A 589 12.25 -12.87 16.79
C ASN A 589 11.95 -12.02 15.55
N GLN A 590 10.67 -11.91 15.18
CA GLN A 590 10.24 -11.22 13.96
C GLN A 590 9.83 -9.76 14.15
N ASP A 591 9.96 -9.21 15.37
CA ASP A 591 9.55 -7.84 15.69
C ASP A 591 10.12 -6.78 14.70
N PRO A 592 11.40 -6.84 14.27
CA PRO A 592 11.92 -5.89 13.29
C PRO A 592 11.21 -5.96 11.92
N LEU A 593 10.86 -7.16 11.46
CA LEU A 593 10.15 -7.35 10.20
C LEU A 593 8.69 -6.90 10.30
N GLU A 594 8.02 -7.16 11.43
CA GLU A 594 6.68 -6.62 11.68
C GLU A 594 6.68 -5.08 11.73
N ARG A 595 7.69 -4.46 12.36
CA ARG A 595 7.85 -2.99 12.34
C ARG A 595 8.08 -2.47 10.93
N PHE A 596 8.90 -3.15 10.13
CA PHE A 596 9.08 -2.83 8.72
C PHE A 596 7.75 -2.86 7.95
N PHE A 597 6.91 -3.88 8.16
CA PHE A 597 5.57 -3.91 7.57
C PHE A 597 4.66 -2.78 8.08
N GLY A 598 4.75 -2.41 9.35
CA GLY A 598 4.07 -1.24 9.91
C GLY A 598 4.46 0.05 9.18
N VAL A 599 5.77 0.24 8.94
CA VAL A 599 6.29 1.38 8.17
C VAL A 599 5.76 1.35 6.74
N VAL A 600 5.81 0.20 6.05
CA VAL A 600 5.27 0.03 4.69
C VAL A 600 3.79 0.41 4.61
N ARG A 601 2.96 -0.07 5.56
CA ARG A 601 1.53 0.24 5.60
C ARG A 601 1.27 1.72 5.87
N SER A 602 2.12 2.38 6.65
CA SER A 602 1.97 3.81 6.96
C SER A 602 2.11 4.72 5.73
N PHE A 603 2.80 4.28 4.67
CA PHE A 603 2.87 5.01 3.40
C PHE A 603 1.55 5.00 2.60
N GLY A 604 0.58 4.14 2.96
CA GLY A 604 -0.71 4.05 2.29
C GLY A 604 -1.75 5.12 2.68
N GLY A 605 -1.46 5.95 3.69
CA GLY A 605 -2.42 6.93 4.21
C GLY A 605 -3.64 6.27 4.86
N ASP A 606 -4.85 6.66 4.45
CA ASP A 606 -6.11 6.04 4.91
C ASP A 606 -6.36 4.64 4.29
N GLU A 607 -5.55 4.23 3.29
CA GLU A 607 -5.58 2.90 2.69
C GLU A 607 -4.40 2.05 3.17
N ASP A 608 -4.61 1.21 4.19
CA ASP A 608 -3.56 0.40 4.86
C ASP A 608 -2.86 -0.68 4.00
N HIS A 609 -3.10 -0.72 2.67
CA HIS A 609 -2.62 -1.77 1.76
C HIS A 609 -2.09 -1.18 0.44
N PRO A 610 -0.77 -0.97 0.29
CA PRO A 610 -0.20 -0.54 -0.99
C PRO A 610 -0.40 -1.61 -2.07
N THR A 611 -0.34 -1.19 -3.34
CA THR A 611 -0.31 -2.12 -4.47
C THR A 611 1.05 -2.81 -4.54
N ILE A 612 1.10 -4.00 -5.15
CA ILE A 612 2.36 -4.72 -5.40
C ILE A 612 3.41 -3.85 -6.13
N VAL A 613 2.99 -2.99 -7.06
CA VAL A 613 3.91 -2.09 -7.79
C VAL A 613 4.45 -0.99 -6.86
N HIS A 614 3.59 -0.36 -6.05
CA HIS A 614 4.04 0.66 -5.10
C HIS A 614 4.89 0.06 -3.97
N PHE A 615 4.60 -1.17 -3.57
CA PHE A 615 5.39 -1.88 -2.57
C PHE A 615 6.84 -2.03 -3.00
N GLY A 616 7.12 -2.40 -4.25
CA GLY A 616 8.51 -2.49 -4.76
C GLY A 616 9.30 -1.18 -4.60
N GLN A 617 8.64 -0.04 -4.84
CA GLN A 617 9.24 1.29 -4.65
C GLN A 617 9.51 1.60 -3.17
N ILE A 618 8.54 1.32 -2.30
CA ILE A 618 8.65 1.52 -0.85
C ILE A 618 9.74 0.61 -0.28
N PHE A 619 9.71 -0.68 -0.60
CA PHE A 619 10.69 -1.68 -0.18
C PHE A 619 12.10 -1.26 -0.54
N ARG A 620 12.30 -0.82 -1.79
CA ARG A 620 13.60 -0.37 -2.28
C ARG A 620 14.10 0.86 -1.54
N LEU A 621 13.22 1.82 -1.28
CA LEU A 621 13.56 3.03 -0.54
C LEU A 621 13.95 2.70 0.91
N LEU A 622 13.13 1.91 1.61
CA LEU A 622 13.37 1.51 2.99
C LEU A 622 14.59 0.60 3.13
N SER A 623 14.97 -0.15 2.08
CA SER A 623 16.20 -0.96 2.07
C SER A 623 17.48 -0.13 2.00
N LEU A 624 17.38 1.17 1.68
CA LEU A 624 18.52 2.07 1.47
C LEU A 624 18.47 3.32 2.36
N TYR A 625 17.33 3.57 3.00
CA TYR A 625 17.10 4.73 3.83
C TYR A 625 15.92 4.49 4.77
N THR A 626 16.21 4.42 6.08
CA THR A 626 15.16 4.46 7.12
C THR A 626 15.04 5.89 7.66
N PRO A 627 13.88 6.56 7.56
CA PRO A 627 13.67 7.82 8.25
C PRO A 627 13.71 7.61 9.77
N LEU A 628 14.59 8.37 10.45
CA LEU A 628 14.98 8.18 11.85
C LEU A 628 13.86 8.35 12.92
N LYS A 629 12.62 8.71 12.57
CA LYS A 629 11.54 8.96 13.58
C LYS A 629 10.13 8.69 13.05
N MET A 630 9.87 7.53 12.45
CA MET A 630 8.48 7.09 12.22
C MET A 630 8.03 6.16 13.35
N ALA A 631 7.31 6.70 14.33
CA ALA A 631 6.62 5.88 15.33
C ALA A 631 5.49 5.12 14.63
N THR A 632 5.70 3.82 14.39
CA THR A 632 4.68 2.98 13.75
C THR A 632 3.53 2.71 14.73
N LYS A 633 2.30 3.07 14.33
CA LYS A 633 1.07 2.54 14.94
C LYS A 633 0.82 1.12 14.43
N GLY A 634 1.65 0.16 14.83
CA GLY A 634 1.51 -1.27 14.51
C GLY A 634 1.24 -2.14 15.74
N ASN A 635 1.09 -3.46 15.56
CA ASN A 635 1.05 -4.42 16.68
C ASN A 635 2.33 -4.35 17.53
N CYS A 636 3.46 -4.04 16.89
CA CYS A 636 4.72 -3.74 17.54
C CYS A 636 4.88 -2.23 17.72
N THR A 637 5.14 -1.82 18.97
CA THR A 637 5.40 -0.42 19.35
C THR A 637 6.91 -0.19 19.42
N GLY A 638 7.41 0.86 18.77
CA GLY A 638 8.81 1.27 18.81
C GLY A 638 9.18 2.13 17.62
N ASP A 639 10.40 2.67 17.64
CA ASP A 639 10.98 3.37 16.49
C ASP A 639 11.41 2.36 15.41
N ALA A 640 11.50 2.82 14.16
CA ALA A 640 12.01 2.01 13.06
C ALA A 640 13.50 1.68 13.27
N ASP A 641 13.90 0.43 12.99
CA ASP A 641 15.30 0.05 13.07
C ASP A 641 16.10 0.70 11.93
N PRO A 642 17.32 1.21 12.20
CA PRO A 642 18.17 1.76 11.16
C PRO A 642 18.65 0.64 10.23
N VAL A 643 19.02 1.02 9.01
CA VAL A 643 19.48 0.11 7.94
C VAL A 643 20.96 0.37 7.67
N LEU A 644 21.71 -0.68 7.33
CA LEU A 644 23.17 -0.59 7.14
C LEU A 644 23.56 0.30 5.97
N VAL A 645 22.89 0.12 4.82
CA VAL A 645 23.25 0.83 3.60
C VAL A 645 22.71 2.25 3.63
N THR A 646 23.61 3.22 3.46
CA THR A 646 23.22 4.59 3.12
C THR A 646 23.35 4.81 1.61
N MET A 647 22.38 5.52 1.04
CA MET A 647 22.22 5.76 -0.40
C MET A 647 23.40 6.40 -1.15
N GLU A 648 24.44 6.85 -0.44
CA GLU A 648 25.49 7.70 -1.01
C GLU A 648 26.38 6.98 -2.03
N GLU A 649 26.59 5.67 -1.86
CA GLU A 649 27.44 4.84 -2.73
C GLU A 649 26.66 4.13 -3.85
N SER A 650 25.36 3.88 -3.65
CA SER A 650 24.58 3.02 -4.54
C SER A 650 23.96 3.71 -5.77
N LEU A 651 23.75 5.03 -5.71
CA LEU A 651 22.98 5.77 -6.74
C LEU A 651 23.82 6.24 -7.92
N SER A 652 25.15 6.32 -7.81
CA SER A 652 26.01 6.86 -8.87
C SER A 652 26.39 5.80 -9.91
N SER A 653 26.90 4.65 -9.48
CA SER A 653 27.39 3.57 -10.35
C SER A 653 26.25 2.86 -11.10
N LYS A 654 25.23 2.38 -10.38
CA LYS A 654 24.10 1.65 -10.99
C LYS A 654 23.22 2.51 -11.90
N ARG A 655 23.19 3.82 -11.68
CA ARG A 655 22.41 4.72 -12.53
C ARG A 655 22.93 4.72 -13.97
N LEU A 656 24.25 4.60 -14.17
CA LEU A 656 24.82 4.57 -15.50
C LEU A 656 24.45 3.26 -16.24
N GLU A 657 24.53 2.13 -15.54
CA GLU A 657 24.11 0.82 -16.06
C GLU A 657 22.62 0.81 -16.43
N VAL A 658 21.75 1.33 -15.56
CA VAL A 658 20.30 1.43 -15.82
C VAL A 658 20.02 2.31 -17.04
N LEU A 659 20.73 3.44 -17.17
CA LEU A 659 20.60 4.32 -18.34
C LEU A 659 21.09 3.63 -19.62
N HIS A 660 22.17 2.86 -19.55
CA HIS A 660 22.69 2.09 -20.68
C HIS A 660 21.68 1.02 -21.13
N GLN A 661 21.18 0.19 -20.21
CA GLN A 661 20.16 -0.82 -20.51
C GLN A 661 18.88 -0.19 -21.07
N LYS A 662 18.48 0.97 -20.55
CA LYS A 662 17.33 1.71 -21.08
C LYS A 662 17.57 2.13 -22.52
N LYS A 663 18.75 2.66 -22.83
CA LYS A 663 19.13 3.07 -24.19
C LYS A 663 19.14 1.87 -25.14
N GLU A 664 19.74 0.75 -24.73
CA GLU A 664 19.76 -0.49 -25.51
C GLU A 664 18.34 -1.00 -25.84
N ARG A 665 17.41 -0.95 -24.88
CA ARG A 665 16.00 -1.29 -25.13
C ARG A 665 15.31 -0.30 -26.07
N GLU A 666 15.60 0.99 -25.93
CA GLU A 666 15.07 2.03 -26.82
C GLU A 666 15.58 1.87 -28.25
N ASP A 667 16.85 1.48 -28.43
CA ASP A 667 17.49 1.21 -29.71
C ASP A 667 16.92 -0.07 -30.35
N LYS A 668 16.77 -1.15 -29.57
CA LYS A 668 16.10 -2.40 -30.02
C LYS A 668 14.68 -2.14 -30.49
N LEU A 669 13.90 -1.37 -29.73
CA LEU A 669 12.54 -0.99 -30.14
C LEU A 669 12.58 -0.15 -31.43
N GLY A 670 13.54 0.78 -31.54
CA GLY A 670 13.77 1.54 -32.76
C GLY A 670 13.98 0.64 -33.98
N GLN A 671 14.90 -0.32 -33.89
CA GLN A 671 15.19 -1.28 -34.96
C GLN A 671 13.93 -2.08 -35.37
N LEU A 672 13.16 -2.58 -34.40
CA LEU A 672 11.92 -3.31 -34.67
C LEU A 672 10.87 -2.43 -35.37
N MET A 673 10.73 -1.17 -34.97
CA MET A 673 9.78 -0.26 -35.63
C MET A 673 10.17 0.05 -37.08
N HIS A 674 11.47 0.13 -37.39
CA HIS A 674 11.94 0.33 -38.77
C HIS A 674 11.84 -0.95 -39.63
N SER A 675 11.74 -2.13 -39.00
CA SER A 675 11.57 -3.39 -39.73
C SER A 675 10.14 -3.65 -40.21
N ILE A 676 9.18 -2.83 -39.78
CA ILE A 676 7.78 -2.96 -40.19
C ILE A 676 7.64 -2.44 -41.62
N VAL A 677 7.02 -3.24 -42.48
CA VAL A 677 6.77 -2.88 -43.89
C VAL A 677 5.70 -1.80 -43.96
N LEU A 678 6.00 -0.69 -44.64
CA LEU A 678 5.09 0.43 -44.84
C LEU A 678 4.69 0.52 -46.32
N GLU A 679 3.41 0.71 -46.58
CA GLU A 679 2.87 0.91 -47.93
C GLU A 679 2.04 2.19 -48.01
N LYS A 680 2.08 2.88 -49.15
CA LYS A 680 1.16 3.99 -49.42
C LYS A 680 -0.22 3.40 -49.69
N LEU A 681 -1.24 4.02 -49.10
CA LEU A 681 -2.61 3.68 -49.44
C LEU A 681 -2.85 3.95 -50.93
N PRO A 682 -3.61 3.09 -51.63
CA PRO A 682 -4.07 3.38 -52.99
C PRO A 682 -4.81 4.72 -53.01
N GLU A 683 -4.59 5.54 -54.04
CA GLU A 683 -5.45 6.70 -54.31
C GLU A 683 -6.83 6.17 -54.71
N GLU A 684 -7.73 5.99 -53.74
CA GLU A 684 -9.12 5.69 -54.03
C GLU A 684 -9.84 6.95 -54.54
N ASP A 685 -10.58 6.80 -55.64
CA ASP A 685 -11.51 7.80 -56.15
C ASP A 685 -12.44 8.27 -55.03
N ALA A 686 -12.63 9.58 -54.92
CA ALA A 686 -13.25 10.31 -53.81
C ALA A 686 -14.76 10.03 -53.52
N ASN A 687 -15.31 8.89 -53.94
CA ASN A 687 -16.76 8.62 -53.97
C ASN A 687 -17.24 7.35 -53.24
N GLN A 688 -16.56 6.92 -52.18
CA GLN A 688 -17.19 6.02 -51.20
C GLN A 688 -17.49 6.80 -49.92
N HIS A 689 -18.63 7.49 -49.93
CA HIS A 689 -19.22 8.02 -48.71
C HIS A 689 -19.73 6.85 -47.87
N ASP A 690 -18.96 6.45 -46.86
CA ASP A 690 -19.46 5.56 -45.82
C ASP A 690 -20.51 6.32 -44.99
N TYR A 691 -21.78 6.18 -45.39
CA TYR A 691 -22.95 6.70 -44.67
C TYR A 691 -23.22 5.95 -43.35
N GLY A 692 -22.36 5.00 -42.97
CA GLY A 692 -22.41 4.31 -41.69
C GLY A 692 -22.18 5.27 -40.51
N ARG A 693 -23.00 5.12 -39.46
CA ARG A 693 -22.72 5.77 -38.18
C ARG A 693 -21.44 5.12 -37.61
N PRO A 694 -20.35 5.87 -37.39
CA PRO A 694 -19.10 5.29 -36.91
C PRO A 694 -19.31 4.63 -35.56
N THR A 695 -18.57 3.55 -35.28
CA THR A 695 -18.65 2.93 -33.96
C THR A 695 -18.06 3.88 -32.90
N PRO A 696 -18.46 3.75 -31.63
CA PRO A 696 -17.84 4.52 -30.55
C PRO A 696 -16.32 4.32 -30.47
N HIS A 697 -15.83 3.15 -30.89
CA HIS A 697 -14.41 2.83 -30.95
C HIS A 697 -13.71 3.68 -32.00
N ASP A 698 -14.24 3.75 -33.22
CA ASP A 698 -13.63 4.48 -34.33
C ASP A 698 -13.62 5.99 -34.07
N ALA A 699 -14.70 6.54 -33.51
CA ALA A 699 -14.75 7.94 -33.11
C ALA A 699 -13.74 8.27 -31.98
N ALA A 700 -13.52 7.35 -31.04
CA ALA A 700 -12.52 7.51 -29.99
C ALA A 700 -11.08 7.39 -30.52
N LEU A 701 -10.84 6.49 -31.47
CA LEU A 701 -9.56 6.33 -32.14
C LEU A 701 -9.22 7.59 -32.95
N TYR A 702 -10.17 8.12 -33.71
CA TYR A 702 -10.02 9.37 -34.47
C TYR A 702 -9.70 10.57 -33.55
N TYR A 703 -10.40 10.68 -32.42
CA TYR A 703 -10.09 11.69 -31.40
C TYR A 703 -8.67 11.55 -30.83
N LEU A 704 -8.22 10.31 -30.60
CA LEU A 704 -6.87 10.03 -30.13
C LEU A 704 -5.80 10.31 -31.19
N ALA A 705 -6.09 10.04 -32.46
CA ALA A 705 -5.24 10.40 -33.59
C ALA A 705 -5.04 11.92 -33.66
N GLY A 706 -6.08 12.74 -33.43
CA GLY A 706 -5.94 14.20 -33.27
C GLY A 706 -5.01 14.62 -32.12
N TYR A 707 -4.95 13.85 -31.03
CA TYR A 707 -3.97 14.07 -29.96
C TYR A 707 -2.53 13.75 -30.40
N VAL A 708 -2.33 12.74 -31.27
CA VAL A 708 -1.03 12.46 -31.89
C VAL A 708 -0.62 13.64 -32.77
N VAL A 709 -1.51 14.19 -33.59
CA VAL A 709 -1.23 15.40 -34.41
C VAL A 709 -0.84 16.59 -33.53
N LYS A 710 -1.55 16.82 -32.42
CA LYS A 710 -1.18 17.86 -31.44
C LYS A 710 0.22 17.66 -30.84
N LYS A 711 0.78 16.46 -30.91
CA LYS A 711 2.15 16.14 -30.48
C LYS A 711 3.15 16.06 -31.64
N ALA A 712 2.77 16.43 -32.87
CA ALA A 712 3.61 16.37 -34.07
C ALA A 712 4.97 17.07 -33.92
N GLU A 713 5.05 18.17 -33.16
CA GLU A 713 6.31 18.86 -32.85
C GLU A 713 7.34 17.97 -32.13
N LYS A 714 6.89 16.92 -31.43
CA LYS A 714 7.78 15.95 -30.78
C LYS A 714 8.34 14.91 -31.73
N PHE A 715 7.75 14.76 -32.93
CA PHE A 715 8.08 13.70 -33.86
C PHE A 715 8.92 14.21 -35.03
N SER A 716 8.65 15.43 -35.52
CA SER A 716 9.42 16.03 -36.61
C SER A 716 9.41 17.56 -36.57
N SER A 717 10.53 18.16 -36.96
CA SER A 717 10.66 19.59 -37.24
C SER A 717 10.28 19.96 -38.68
N CYS A 718 10.16 18.97 -39.59
CA CYS A 718 9.85 19.17 -41.00
C CYS A 718 8.39 19.65 -41.19
N GLY A 719 8.21 20.74 -41.95
CA GLY A 719 6.90 21.31 -42.26
C GLY A 719 6.03 20.35 -43.07
N ASP A 720 6.59 19.69 -44.08
CA ASP A 720 5.87 18.77 -44.97
C ASP A 720 5.35 17.54 -44.22
N CYS A 721 6.15 17.00 -43.30
CA CYS A 721 5.71 15.91 -42.40
C CYS A 721 4.52 16.33 -41.53
N LYS A 722 4.51 17.56 -41.02
CA LYS A 722 3.39 18.06 -40.22
C LYS A 722 2.14 18.23 -41.08
N ALA A 723 2.29 18.69 -42.32
CA ALA A 723 1.19 18.81 -43.27
C ALA A 723 0.57 17.44 -43.59
N THR A 724 1.39 16.39 -43.78
CA THR A 724 0.87 15.02 -44.04
C THR A 724 0.06 14.41 -42.89
N LEU A 725 0.15 14.97 -41.67
CA LEU A 725 -0.61 14.49 -40.51
C LEU A 725 -2.00 15.13 -40.38
N LEU A 726 -2.25 16.22 -41.10
CA LEU A 726 -3.49 17.00 -41.02
C LEU A 726 -4.47 16.58 -42.13
N ALA A 727 -5.76 16.58 -41.82
CA ALA A 727 -6.81 16.32 -42.80
C ALA A 727 -6.89 17.42 -43.88
N THR A 728 -7.18 17.02 -45.12
CA THR A 728 -7.44 17.91 -46.25
C THR A 728 -8.94 18.09 -46.45
N ASN A 729 -9.53 19.17 -45.94
CA ASN A 729 -10.91 19.70 -46.09
C ASN A 729 -12.13 18.78 -45.91
N ASP A 730 -12.00 17.46 -46.08
CA ASP A 730 -13.05 16.48 -46.02
C ASP A 730 -13.05 15.81 -44.64
N VAL A 731 -14.11 16.04 -43.87
CA VAL A 731 -14.20 15.60 -42.48
C VAL A 731 -14.92 14.25 -42.44
N PRO A 732 -14.25 13.15 -42.06
CA PRO A 732 -14.87 11.83 -42.04
C PRO A 732 -15.93 11.73 -40.96
N SER A 733 -16.91 10.84 -41.14
CA SER A 733 -17.99 10.59 -40.17
C SER A 733 -17.45 10.26 -38.76
N ALA A 734 -16.28 9.62 -38.64
CA ALA A 734 -15.60 9.36 -37.38
C ALA A 734 -15.22 10.62 -36.56
N ALA A 735 -15.22 11.81 -37.17
CA ALA A 735 -14.90 13.08 -36.50
C ALA A 735 -15.97 13.58 -35.53
N ILE A 736 -17.18 12.98 -35.52
CA ILE A 736 -18.33 13.39 -34.69
C ILE A 736 -17.93 13.64 -33.23
N LEU A 737 -17.12 12.76 -32.62
CA LEU A 737 -16.71 12.93 -31.22
C LEU A 737 -15.77 14.14 -31.03
N THR A 738 -14.86 14.36 -31.98
CA THR A 738 -13.93 15.49 -31.97
C THR A 738 -14.69 16.80 -32.10
N GLU A 739 -15.66 16.88 -33.02
CA GLU A 739 -16.52 18.04 -33.19
C GLU A 739 -17.35 18.33 -31.94
N MET A 740 -18.02 17.32 -31.38
CA MET A 740 -18.81 17.46 -30.14
C MET A 740 -18.00 17.92 -28.93
N ARG A 741 -16.69 17.60 -28.88
CA ARG A 741 -15.78 18.01 -27.80
C ARG A 741 -15.07 19.33 -28.08
N SER A 742 -15.15 19.87 -29.28
CA SER A 742 -14.45 21.10 -29.63
C SER A 742 -15.16 22.29 -29.01
N PHE A 743 -14.54 22.91 -28.00
CA PHE A 743 -15.10 24.09 -27.32
C PHE A 743 -15.10 25.34 -28.22
N VAL A 744 -14.15 25.41 -29.16
CA VAL A 744 -14.05 26.44 -30.21
C VAL A 744 -13.79 25.73 -31.54
N PRO A 745 -14.37 26.14 -32.68
CA PRO A 745 -14.01 25.60 -33.99
C PRO A 745 -12.49 25.65 -34.21
N GLY A 746 -11.89 24.53 -34.59
CA GLY A 746 -10.44 24.41 -34.80
C GLY A 746 -9.58 24.25 -33.53
N ALA A 747 -10.16 24.18 -32.33
CA ALA A 747 -9.40 23.95 -31.10
C ALA A 747 -8.78 22.54 -31.00
N LEU A 748 -9.35 21.57 -31.71
CA LEU A 748 -8.89 20.19 -31.81
C LEU A 748 -8.39 19.92 -33.23
N GLN A 749 -7.29 19.18 -33.33
CA GLN A 749 -6.64 18.86 -34.60
C GLN A 749 -7.33 17.69 -35.28
N LEU A 750 -7.53 17.78 -36.59
CA LEU A 750 -8.12 16.73 -37.42
C LEU A 750 -7.00 15.92 -38.10
N PRO A 751 -6.90 14.60 -37.82
CA PRO A 751 -5.87 13.74 -38.40
C PRO A 751 -6.14 13.40 -39.87
N SER A 752 -5.07 13.16 -40.65
CA SER A 752 -5.16 12.66 -42.03
C SER A 752 -5.71 11.23 -42.12
N LYS A 753 -6.16 10.83 -43.33
CA LYS A 753 -6.62 9.46 -43.60
C LYS A 753 -5.49 8.45 -43.38
N ASP A 754 -4.29 8.73 -43.89
CA ASP A 754 -3.11 7.87 -43.73
C ASP A 754 -2.75 7.63 -42.26
N LEU A 755 -2.76 8.70 -41.45
CA LEU A 755 -2.51 8.58 -40.00
C LEU A 755 -3.59 7.77 -39.30
N THR A 756 -4.85 7.96 -39.69
CA THR A 756 -5.97 7.23 -39.09
C THR A 756 -5.89 5.74 -39.45
N SER A 757 -5.53 5.40 -40.69
CA SER A 757 -5.33 4.02 -41.11
C SER A 757 -4.20 3.35 -40.34
N LEU A 758 -3.01 3.99 -40.28
CA LEU A 758 -1.86 3.48 -39.53
C LEU A 758 -2.22 3.17 -38.08
N LEU A 759 -2.96 4.07 -37.41
CA LEU A 759 -3.36 3.88 -36.02
C LEU A 759 -4.45 2.82 -35.86
N THR A 760 -5.28 2.59 -36.88
CA THR A 760 -6.31 1.53 -36.89
C THR A 760 -5.68 0.15 -36.96
N ASP A 761 -4.65 -0.01 -37.79
CA ASP A 761 -3.92 -1.28 -37.90
C ASP A 761 -3.17 -1.60 -36.60
N VAL A 762 -2.48 -0.60 -36.04
CA VAL A 762 -1.80 -0.74 -34.74
C VAL A 762 -2.79 -1.04 -33.62
N GLU A 763 -3.96 -0.40 -33.63
CA GLU A 763 -5.02 -0.64 -32.65
C GLU A 763 -5.62 -2.04 -32.76
N SER A 764 -5.74 -2.57 -33.98
CA SER A 764 -6.25 -3.91 -34.22
C SER A 764 -5.34 -4.97 -33.59
N ALA A 765 -4.02 -4.84 -33.77
CA ALA A 765 -3.03 -5.72 -33.12
C ALA A 765 -3.09 -5.64 -31.58
N ILE A 766 -3.24 -4.43 -31.03
CA ILE A 766 -3.40 -4.24 -29.57
C ILE A 766 -4.70 -4.91 -29.10
N THR A 767 -5.81 -4.70 -29.81
CA THR A 767 -7.13 -5.19 -29.42
C THR A 767 -7.19 -6.71 -29.47
N GLU A 768 -6.57 -7.34 -30.47
CA GLU A 768 -6.50 -8.80 -30.58
C GLU A 768 -5.81 -9.42 -29.35
N ARG A 769 -4.67 -8.86 -28.93
CA ARG A 769 -3.93 -9.34 -27.75
C ARG A 769 -4.57 -8.97 -26.41
N THR A 770 -5.44 -7.97 -26.37
CA THR A 770 -6.07 -7.47 -25.13
C THR A 770 -7.54 -7.86 -24.97
N ARG A 771 -8.14 -8.57 -25.94
CA ARG A 771 -9.57 -8.92 -26.02
C ARG A 771 -10.12 -9.58 -24.75
N ASP A 772 -9.34 -10.46 -24.12
CA ASP A 772 -9.74 -11.19 -22.90
C ASP A 772 -9.34 -10.50 -21.59
N ASN A 773 -8.90 -9.23 -21.66
CA ASN A 773 -8.29 -8.51 -20.53
C ASN A 773 -7.08 -9.23 -19.92
N VAL A 774 -6.42 -10.10 -20.70
CA VAL A 774 -5.24 -10.83 -20.29
C VAL A 774 -4.03 -9.90 -20.37
N VAL A 775 -3.29 -9.84 -19.27
CA VAL A 775 -2.07 -9.05 -19.16
C VAL A 775 -0.98 -9.91 -18.53
N PHE A 776 0.25 -9.77 -19.02
CA PHE A 776 1.45 -10.42 -18.53
C PHE A 776 2.67 -9.55 -18.82
N GLY A 777 3.79 -9.84 -18.16
CA GLY A 777 4.97 -8.96 -18.16
C GLY A 777 5.44 -8.50 -19.55
N ASP A 778 5.57 -9.43 -20.49
CA ASP A 778 6.13 -9.17 -21.83
C ASP A 778 5.08 -8.83 -22.91
N LEU A 779 3.83 -8.52 -22.54
CA LEU A 779 2.73 -8.26 -23.49
C LEU A 779 3.09 -7.22 -24.57
N PHE A 780 3.78 -6.14 -24.18
CA PHE A 780 4.22 -5.10 -25.12
C PHE A 780 5.11 -5.66 -26.24
N TRP A 781 6.06 -6.53 -25.89
CA TRP A 781 6.98 -7.12 -26.87
C TRP A 781 6.28 -8.12 -27.78
N CYS A 782 5.26 -8.83 -27.30
CA CYS A 782 4.41 -9.66 -28.14
C CYS A 782 3.67 -8.83 -29.19
N ILE A 783 3.05 -7.71 -28.79
CA ILE A 783 2.35 -6.81 -29.73
C ILE A 783 3.31 -6.23 -30.78
N VAL A 784 4.52 -5.80 -30.35
CA VAL A 784 5.54 -5.33 -31.29
C VAL A 784 5.93 -6.43 -32.28
N LYS A 785 6.07 -7.67 -31.81
CA LYS A 785 6.40 -8.81 -32.67
C LYS A 785 5.29 -9.10 -33.68
N ASP A 786 4.03 -9.05 -33.26
CA ASP A 786 2.89 -9.26 -34.17
C ASP A 786 2.86 -8.18 -35.26
N LEU A 787 3.14 -6.92 -34.92
CA LEU A 787 3.24 -5.84 -35.90
C LEU A 787 4.39 -6.04 -36.89
N THR A 788 5.53 -6.58 -36.46
CA THR A 788 6.65 -6.91 -37.38
C THR A 788 6.38 -8.12 -38.27
N GLN A 789 5.43 -8.97 -37.91
CA GLN A 789 5.07 -10.20 -38.65
C GLN A 789 3.75 -10.07 -39.42
N GLY A 790 3.04 -8.95 -39.24
CA GLY A 790 1.73 -8.69 -39.82
C GLY A 790 1.79 -8.14 -41.25
N HIS A 791 0.63 -7.67 -41.71
CA HIS A 791 0.47 -7.02 -43.01
C HIS A 791 1.18 -5.65 -43.06
N SER A 792 1.37 -5.14 -44.28
CA SER A 792 1.89 -3.79 -44.51
C SER A 792 1.01 -2.75 -43.82
N LEU A 793 1.66 -1.78 -43.16
CA LEU A 793 0.97 -0.67 -42.48
C LEU A 793 0.97 0.59 -43.36
N ALA A 794 -0.01 1.48 -43.15
CA ALA A 794 -0.07 2.74 -43.88
C ALA A 794 1.17 3.64 -43.60
N GLN A 795 1.76 4.16 -44.68
CA GLN A 795 2.91 5.06 -44.63
C GLN A 795 2.48 6.51 -44.31
N VAL A 796 3.18 7.19 -43.41
CA VAL A 796 2.91 8.59 -43.04
C VAL A 796 4.19 9.41 -43.07
N GLY A 797 4.17 10.57 -43.73
CA GLY A 797 5.29 11.50 -43.78
C GLY A 797 5.69 11.88 -45.21
N CYS A 798 6.62 12.83 -45.33
CA CYS A 798 7.15 13.21 -46.64
C CYS A 798 8.09 12.13 -47.18
N GLY A 799 8.37 12.16 -48.49
CA GLY A 799 9.17 11.12 -49.17
C GLY A 799 10.60 10.91 -48.64
N VAL A 800 11.10 11.80 -47.77
CA VAL A 800 12.42 11.70 -47.13
C VAL A 800 12.34 11.14 -45.71
N HIS A 801 11.26 11.43 -44.96
CA HIS A 801 11.17 11.15 -43.52
C HIS A 801 10.05 10.17 -43.15
N SER A 802 9.38 9.56 -44.11
CA SER A 802 8.21 8.72 -43.87
C SER A 802 8.48 7.53 -42.94
N GLU A 803 9.60 6.84 -43.10
CA GLU A 803 9.93 5.68 -42.26
C GLU A 803 10.19 6.11 -40.81
N GLU A 804 11.02 7.13 -40.63
CA GLU A 804 11.37 7.64 -39.30
C GLU A 804 10.15 8.27 -38.59
N LEU A 805 9.30 8.99 -39.32
CA LEU A 805 8.09 9.59 -38.77
C LEU A 805 7.08 8.52 -38.33
N SER A 806 6.79 7.55 -39.20
CA SER A 806 5.91 6.42 -38.87
C SER A 806 6.42 5.66 -37.64
N ALA A 807 7.71 5.33 -37.59
CA ALA A 807 8.31 4.64 -36.44
C ALA A 807 8.16 5.42 -35.13
N ARG A 808 8.40 6.74 -35.15
CA ARG A 808 8.24 7.61 -33.97
C ARG A 808 6.78 7.70 -33.52
N ILE A 809 5.83 7.79 -34.46
CA ILE A 809 4.39 7.81 -34.18
C ILE A 809 3.93 6.49 -33.57
N MET A 810 4.28 5.35 -34.17
CA MET A 810 3.94 4.02 -33.66
C MET A 810 4.48 3.81 -32.24
N LYS A 811 5.76 4.14 -32.00
CA LYS A 811 6.37 4.08 -30.66
C LYS A 811 5.60 4.92 -29.63
N PHE A 812 5.24 6.15 -29.99
CA PHE A 812 4.47 7.03 -29.11
C PHE A 812 3.07 6.48 -28.81
N TYR A 813 2.38 6.00 -29.85
CA TYR A 813 1.03 5.48 -29.74
C TYR A 813 1.00 4.20 -28.89
N LEU A 814 1.86 3.22 -29.17
CA LEU A 814 1.97 1.97 -28.42
C LEU A 814 2.20 2.21 -26.92
N VAL A 815 3.19 3.05 -26.57
CA VAL A 815 3.48 3.38 -25.16
C VAL A 815 2.29 4.08 -24.49
N THR A 816 1.63 5.01 -25.20
CA THR A 816 0.46 5.72 -24.67
C THR A 816 -0.70 4.75 -24.45
N ARG A 817 -0.94 3.84 -25.39
CA ARG A 817 -2.00 2.83 -25.26
C ARG A 817 -1.74 1.83 -24.16
N MET A 818 -0.50 1.39 -23.93
CA MET A 818 -0.20 0.52 -22.78
C MET A 818 -0.49 1.20 -21.44
N HIS A 819 -0.23 2.51 -21.31
CA HIS A 819 -0.61 3.27 -20.12
C HIS A 819 -2.14 3.38 -19.95
N PHE A 820 -2.88 3.58 -21.05
CA PHE A 820 -4.34 3.58 -21.01
C PHE A 820 -4.90 2.22 -20.60
N TYR A 821 -4.35 1.14 -21.16
CA TYR A 821 -4.73 -0.22 -20.82
C TYR A 821 -4.42 -0.56 -19.35
N ALA A 822 -3.22 -0.22 -18.85
CA ALA A 822 -2.89 -0.36 -17.43
C ALA A 822 -3.89 0.39 -16.52
N ARG A 823 -4.25 1.63 -16.90
CA ARG A 823 -5.25 2.42 -16.16
C ARG A 823 -6.64 1.78 -16.20
N PHE A 824 -7.06 1.29 -17.37
CA PHE A 824 -8.33 0.59 -17.55
C PHE A 824 -8.42 -0.65 -16.63
N LEU A 825 -7.37 -1.48 -16.62
CA LEU A 825 -7.28 -2.66 -15.76
C LEU A 825 -7.36 -2.30 -14.27
N ARG A 826 -6.74 -1.20 -13.84
CA ARG A 826 -6.83 -0.72 -12.45
C ARG A 826 -8.27 -0.32 -12.07
N GLN A 827 -8.94 0.46 -12.91
CA GLN A 827 -10.29 0.95 -12.64
C GLN A 827 -11.34 -0.17 -12.59
N HIS A 828 -11.24 -1.14 -13.51
CA HIS A 828 -12.13 -2.30 -13.49
C HIS A 828 -11.96 -3.17 -12.23
N LYS A 829 -10.73 -3.28 -11.72
CA LYS A 829 -10.45 -4.01 -10.47
C LYS A 829 -10.97 -3.30 -9.23
N ASP A 830 -10.74 -2.00 -9.08
CA ASP A 830 -11.20 -1.25 -7.90
C ASP A 830 -12.72 -1.39 -7.72
N THR A 831 -13.48 -1.39 -8.81
CA THR A 831 -14.93 -1.62 -8.80
C THR A 831 -15.28 -3.03 -8.28
N SER A 832 -14.59 -4.07 -8.76
CA SER A 832 -14.78 -5.45 -8.30
C SER A 832 -14.40 -5.64 -6.82
N VAL A 833 -13.31 -5.02 -6.36
CA VAL A 833 -12.87 -5.05 -4.97
C VAL A 833 -13.86 -4.31 -4.08
N GLN A 834 -14.35 -3.13 -4.47
CA GLN A 834 -15.38 -2.39 -3.73
C GLN A 834 -16.66 -3.22 -3.56
N VAL A 835 -17.08 -3.95 -4.60
CA VAL A 835 -18.23 -4.87 -4.53
C VAL A 835 -17.97 -6.04 -3.57
N LYS A 836 -16.77 -6.65 -3.60
CA LYS A 836 -16.40 -7.72 -2.66
C LYS A 836 -16.34 -7.21 -1.22
N VAL A 837 -15.76 -6.04 -0.98
CA VAL A 837 -15.69 -5.40 0.34
C VAL A 837 -17.08 -5.04 0.85
N ALA A 838 -17.96 -4.51 0.00
CA ALA A 838 -19.35 -4.23 0.34
C ALA A 838 -20.10 -5.52 0.73
N ARG A 839 -19.93 -6.62 -0.04
CA ARG A 839 -20.49 -7.93 0.31
C ARG A 839 -19.95 -8.48 1.63
N LYS A 840 -18.65 -8.30 1.92
CA LYS A 840 -18.03 -8.77 3.17
C LYS A 840 -18.52 -7.95 4.37
N ARG A 841 -18.68 -6.63 4.22
CA ARG A 841 -19.29 -5.75 5.23
C ARG A 841 -20.76 -6.10 5.47
N ALA A 842 -21.51 -6.43 4.41
CA ALA A 842 -22.91 -6.87 4.52
C ALA A 842 -23.08 -8.25 5.16
N LYS A 843 -22.03 -9.07 5.27
CA LYS A 843 -22.03 -10.34 6.02
C LYS A 843 -21.58 -10.18 7.49
N LEU A 844 -21.05 -9.01 7.84
CA LEU A 844 -20.55 -8.69 9.19
C LEU A 844 -21.50 -7.76 9.96
N LEU A 845 -22.41 -7.10 9.24
CA LEU A 845 -23.65 -6.50 9.74
C LEU A 845 -24.73 -7.58 9.72
#